data_AF-A0A7M2SAI6-F1
#
_entry.id   AF-A0A7M2SAI6-F1
#
_cell.length_a   1.000
_cell.length_b   1.000
_cell.length_c   1.000
_cell.angle_alpha   90.00
_cell.angle_beta   90.00
_cell.angle_gamma   90.00
#
_symmetry.space_group_name_H-M   'P 1'
#
loop_
_entity.id
_entity.type
_entity.pdbx_description
1 polymer ?
#
loop_
_entity_poly.entity_id
_entity_poly.type
_entity_poly.pdbx_seq_one_letter_code
_entity_poly.pdbx_strand_id
1 'polypeptide(L)'
;MSEFLRCFGEVAAAELEQWQNSRRTITFAKELPGGGSGARLAFVYHQGDDDHRQHKLLLKLCADDEGAATEPLDLENAWLSGPDYHRGGPAFDFPRRRLIRQVYPPLRVGSTWLMFLRVALDERGLHPLSPLSAVPSGEGKARVAAAVIRSIFEEWNPDERANHTMPAQAFLEEALGHRAAPDSQLARTSTQLLGSAVRNSTVQLPGWPTPLPNPTPFADRPPLARLRPPTVALGRAHYDLHPGNIMVAEKPELVPDSFRLIDLSRFTEKGLLLRDPVHLMLCLVCDHLTGLGEQARDELATLLLDSDGGTTSLTESYVSSGLLFTLQRLRSATDPWRLERDYAHPDWQPQYLLALQACALMFLTRRAEADEQLWFLRLAARACAAFQSIAEPLTDHPPAQAPPDGQTTAQPAAPDEAVNELPSALRAELARHRRRLQHLRTRCADPRFDNMLADNLRIVVNRCARLATLAQHSDRTDAAVTFHHQCTKVLQAAEALQAAHDRSDDQAAKTTARSSFVAALTGLLDSPDRGATPTESEPQPSIRDSAAGQHQTQPTAVAPAPAEGDDPRSLTEPAATPVGDAKEELPVYAGQDSDASPSERGEPSIAQVLHFPVTPRTSGAAVELASLLRAIDRLPADASGPRLAFLGQRLCERAASLANSLTGLDTTLLRNQLAESGELMSQFDSTTPPAEILQLLRTAGQRLRGYGHELWPDEVD
;
A
#
# COMPACT_ATOMS: atom_id res chain seq x y z
N MET A 1 -28.19 -11.46 20.08
CA MET A 1 -28.35 -12.32 18.89
C MET A 1 -29.17 -11.67 17.78
N SER A 2 -30.29 -11.01 18.07
CA SER A 2 -31.12 -10.29 17.07
C SER A 2 -30.33 -9.31 16.18
N GLU A 3 -29.37 -8.58 16.74
CA GLU A 3 -28.53 -7.65 15.97
C GLU A 3 -27.57 -8.37 15.01
N PHE A 4 -26.99 -9.50 15.43
CA PHE A 4 -26.17 -10.36 14.58
C PHE A 4 -27.00 -10.95 13.44
N LEU A 5 -28.22 -11.41 13.73
CA LEU A 5 -29.17 -11.89 12.74
C LEU A 5 -29.48 -10.81 11.69
N ARG A 6 -29.76 -9.58 12.13
CA ARG A 6 -30.02 -8.44 11.24
C ARG A 6 -28.80 -8.11 10.36
N CYS A 7 -27.61 -8.07 10.94
CA CYS A 7 -26.40 -7.66 10.23
C CYS A 7 -25.85 -8.78 9.32
N PHE A 8 -25.70 -10.00 9.83
CA PHE A 8 -25.00 -11.10 9.15
C PHE A 8 -25.91 -12.20 8.59
N GLY A 9 -27.21 -12.17 8.90
CA GLY A 9 -28.18 -13.18 8.46
C GLY A 9 -28.18 -14.43 9.34
N GLU A 10 -29.16 -15.31 9.10
CA GLU A 10 -29.47 -16.48 9.95
C GLU A 10 -28.29 -17.44 10.08
N VAL A 11 -27.70 -17.86 8.95
CA VAL A 11 -26.62 -18.85 8.93
C VAL A 11 -25.41 -18.35 9.72
N ALA A 12 -24.99 -17.11 9.49
CA ALA A 12 -23.87 -16.52 10.21
C ALA A 12 -24.16 -16.40 11.72
N ALA A 13 -25.36 -15.94 12.08
CA ALA A 13 -25.76 -15.79 13.47
C ALA A 13 -25.78 -17.14 14.22
N ALA A 14 -26.23 -18.21 13.56
CA ALA A 14 -26.21 -19.56 14.13
C ALA A 14 -24.78 -20.07 14.36
N GLU A 15 -23.87 -19.91 13.39
CA GLU A 15 -22.44 -20.26 13.55
C GLU A 15 -21.77 -19.45 14.68
N LEU A 16 -22.09 -18.16 14.78
CA LEU A 16 -21.66 -17.27 15.86
C LEU A 16 -22.21 -17.70 17.23
N GLU A 17 -23.44 -18.16 17.31
CA GLU A 17 -24.05 -18.70 18.54
C GLU A 17 -23.34 -19.98 18.97
N GLN A 18 -23.12 -20.91 18.05
CA GLN A 18 -22.38 -22.14 18.31
C GLN A 18 -20.94 -21.85 18.77
N TRP A 19 -20.28 -20.89 18.14
CA TRP A 19 -18.93 -20.46 18.54
C TRP A 19 -18.92 -19.84 19.95
N GLN A 20 -19.95 -19.09 20.35
CA GLN A 20 -20.04 -18.53 21.70
C GLN A 20 -20.26 -19.60 22.78
N ASN A 21 -20.88 -20.73 22.45
CA ASN A 21 -21.10 -21.84 23.39
C ASN A 21 -19.78 -22.47 23.91
N SER A 22 -18.63 -22.18 23.29
CA SER A 22 -17.32 -22.63 23.74
C SER A 22 -16.68 -21.72 24.81
N ARG A 23 -17.47 -21.16 25.74
CA ARG A 23 -17.05 -20.19 26.77
C ARG A 23 -16.50 -18.87 26.23
N ARG A 24 -16.99 -18.41 25.07
CA ARG A 24 -16.62 -17.12 24.49
C ARG A 24 -17.85 -16.24 24.40
N THR A 25 -17.74 -14.97 24.75
CA THR A 25 -18.90 -14.07 24.71
C THR A 25 -18.56 -12.82 23.92
N ILE A 26 -19.39 -12.50 22.93
CA ILE A 26 -19.32 -11.25 22.19
C ILE A 26 -20.64 -10.48 22.27
N THR A 27 -20.54 -9.16 22.42
CA THR A 27 -21.69 -8.26 22.39
C THR A 27 -21.60 -7.39 21.16
N PHE A 28 -22.68 -7.32 20.38
CA PHE A 28 -22.74 -6.44 19.21
C PHE A 28 -22.58 -4.98 19.66
N ALA A 29 -21.73 -4.22 18.96
CA ALA A 29 -21.47 -2.83 19.29
C ALA A 29 -22.05 -1.89 18.24
N LYS A 30 -21.64 -2.08 16.98
CA LYS A 30 -22.01 -1.17 15.89
C LYS A 30 -21.84 -1.84 14.54
N GLU A 31 -22.84 -1.71 13.67
CA GLU A 31 -22.72 -2.03 12.26
C GLU A 31 -21.87 -0.98 11.54
N LEU A 32 -20.99 -1.43 10.65
CA LEU A 32 -20.20 -0.55 9.78
C LEU A 32 -20.77 -0.56 8.37
N PRO A 33 -20.70 0.58 7.65
CA PRO A 33 -21.15 0.63 6.27
C PRO A 33 -20.34 -0.34 5.41
N GLY A 34 -21.03 -1.08 4.53
CA GLY A 34 -20.37 -1.96 3.57
C GLY A 34 -19.60 -1.16 2.51
N GLY A 35 -18.38 -1.56 2.20
CA GLY A 35 -17.51 -0.90 1.22
C GLY A 35 -17.86 -1.16 -0.26
N GLY A 36 -19.09 -1.56 -0.56
CA GLY A 36 -19.52 -1.93 -1.93
C GLY A 36 -19.06 -3.31 -2.42
N SER A 37 -18.20 -4.02 -1.66
CA SER A 37 -17.78 -5.38 -1.96
C SER A 37 -18.86 -6.45 -1.67
N GLY A 38 -19.95 -6.07 -0.99
CA GLY A 38 -20.94 -7.01 -0.47
C GLY A 38 -20.54 -7.66 0.86
N ALA A 39 -19.32 -7.40 1.36
CA ALA A 39 -18.93 -7.79 2.70
C ALA A 39 -19.73 -7.01 3.75
N ARG A 40 -20.02 -7.67 4.88
CA ARG A 40 -20.76 -7.10 6.00
C ARG A 40 -19.84 -7.01 7.21
N LEU A 41 -19.86 -5.87 7.88
CA LEU A 41 -18.88 -5.50 8.90
C LEU A 41 -19.60 -5.05 10.17
N ALA A 42 -19.14 -5.52 11.32
CA ALA A 42 -19.60 -4.98 12.60
C ALA A 42 -18.50 -4.99 13.66
N PHE A 43 -18.52 -3.98 14.51
CA PHE A 43 -17.77 -4.02 15.75
C PHE A 43 -18.51 -4.82 16.81
N VAL A 44 -17.75 -5.58 17.59
CA VAL A 44 -18.23 -6.31 18.76
C VAL A 44 -17.29 -6.14 19.94
N TYR A 45 -17.81 -6.27 21.16
CA TYR A 45 -17.02 -6.35 22.38
C TYR A 45 -16.84 -7.81 22.77
N HIS A 46 -15.60 -8.31 22.77
CA HIS A 46 -15.27 -9.63 23.28
C HIS A 46 -14.95 -9.54 24.78
N GLN A 47 -15.62 -10.36 25.61
CA GLN A 47 -15.46 -10.33 27.07
C GLN A 47 -14.10 -10.89 27.56
N GLY A 48 -13.33 -11.50 26.67
CA GLY A 48 -12.08 -12.17 27.00
C GLY A 48 -12.30 -13.67 27.24
N ASP A 49 -11.26 -14.44 26.96
CA ASP A 49 -11.13 -15.87 27.26
C ASP A 49 -9.69 -16.16 27.75
N ASP A 50 -9.37 -17.43 27.96
CA ASP A 50 -8.06 -17.88 28.47
C ASP A 50 -6.90 -17.46 27.54
N ASP A 51 -7.16 -17.35 26.23
CA ASP A 51 -6.16 -17.08 25.20
C ASP A 51 -6.08 -15.59 24.84
N HIS A 52 -7.17 -14.84 25.04
CA HIS A 52 -7.31 -13.46 24.61
C HIS A 52 -8.02 -12.60 25.66
N ARG A 53 -7.37 -11.53 26.12
CA ARG A 53 -7.97 -10.55 27.04
C ARG A 53 -9.23 -9.90 26.47
N GLN A 54 -10.06 -9.27 27.29
CA GLN A 54 -11.19 -8.45 26.82
C GLN A 54 -10.73 -7.40 25.79
N HIS A 55 -11.38 -7.33 24.62
CA HIS A 55 -11.08 -6.33 23.60
C HIS A 55 -12.22 -6.14 22.59
N LYS A 56 -12.18 -5.02 21.87
CA LYS A 56 -13.07 -4.80 20.72
C LYS A 56 -12.54 -5.56 19.51
N LEU A 57 -13.44 -6.18 18.76
CA LEU A 57 -13.18 -6.92 17.52
C LEU A 57 -13.95 -6.29 16.37
N LEU A 58 -13.43 -6.45 15.16
CA LEU A 58 -14.16 -6.31 13.92
C LEU A 58 -14.54 -7.69 13.42
N LEU A 59 -15.84 -7.96 13.35
CA LEU A 59 -16.36 -9.09 12.62
C LEU A 59 -16.52 -8.70 11.15
N LYS A 60 -15.99 -9.53 10.26
CA LYS A 60 -16.18 -9.41 8.83
C LYS A 60 -16.80 -10.67 8.29
N LEU A 61 -18.02 -10.58 7.78
CA LEU A 61 -18.58 -11.60 6.92
C LEU A 61 -18.19 -11.26 5.49
N CYS A 62 -17.31 -12.07 4.90
CA CYS A 62 -16.83 -11.88 3.54
C CYS A 62 -18.00 -11.96 2.55
N ALA A 63 -17.84 -11.32 1.38
CA ALA A 63 -18.82 -11.40 0.31
C ALA A 63 -18.97 -12.86 -0.19
N ASP A 64 -19.96 -13.16 -1.01
CA ASP A 64 -20.04 -14.46 -1.69
C ASP A 64 -19.43 -14.33 -3.10
N ASP A 65 -18.13 -14.06 -3.16
CA ASP A 65 -17.38 -13.91 -4.42
C ASP A 65 -16.07 -14.70 -4.43
N GLU A 66 -15.40 -14.74 -5.59
CA GLU A 66 -14.14 -15.50 -5.74
C GLU A 66 -13.02 -15.03 -4.79
N GLY A 67 -13.02 -13.76 -4.37
CA GLY A 67 -12.03 -13.21 -3.45
C GLY A 67 -12.30 -13.59 -2.00
N ALA A 68 -13.57 -13.67 -1.60
CA ALA A 68 -13.96 -14.04 -0.26
C ALA A 68 -13.48 -15.43 0.15
N ALA A 69 -13.47 -16.39 -0.78
CA ALA A 69 -12.99 -17.75 -0.51
C ALA A 69 -11.53 -17.79 -0.07
N THR A 70 -10.74 -16.78 -0.43
CA THR A 70 -9.28 -16.73 -0.25
C THR A 70 -8.86 -15.74 0.82
N GLU A 71 -9.76 -14.85 1.24
CA GLU A 71 -9.44 -13.72 2.12
C GLU A 71 -8.74 -14.12 3.43
N PRO A 72 -9.14 -15.15 4.20
CA PRO A 72 -8.39 -15.54 5.40
C PRO A 72 -6.93 -15.90 5.13
N LEU A 73 -6.67 -16.53 3.97
CA LEU A 73 -5.33 -16.88 3.55
C LEU A 73 -4.56 -15.65 3.05
N ASP A 74 -5.21 -14.74 2.33
CA ASP A 74 -4.56 -13.53 1.83
C ASP A 74 -4.16 -12.60 2.98
N LEU A 75 -4.98 -12.53 4.04
CA LEU A 75 -4.62 -11.88 5.30
C LEU A 75 -3.40 -12.55 5.95
N GLU A 76 -3.38 -13.87 6.06
CA GLU A 76 -2.25 -14.63 6.62
C GLU A 76 -0.97 -14.40 5.79
N ASN A 77 -1.07 -14.44 4.46
CA ASN A 77 0.04 -14.18 3.54
C ASN A 77 0.57 -12.75 3.70
N ALA A 78 -0.31 -11.75 3.83
CA ALA A 78 0.12 -10.37 4.07
C ALA A 78 0.94 -10.25 5.36
N TRP A 79 0.51 -10.92 6.43
CA TRP A 79 1.23 -10.96 7.70
C TRP A 79 2.58 -11.65 7.61
N LEU A 80 2.63 -12.79 6.93
CA LEU A 80 3.87 -13.57 6.74
C LEU A 80 4.83 -12.91 5.74
N SER A 81 4.32 -12.08 4.85
CA SER A 81 5.14 -11.39 3.84
C SER A 81 5.93 -10.21 4.42
N GLY A 82 5.70 -9.78 5.67
CA GLY A 82 6.42 -8.64 6.24
C GLY A 82 7.95 -8.77 6.11
N PRO A 83 8.69 -7.65 6.02
CA PRO A 83 10.14 -7.70 5.88
C PRO A 83 10.80 -8.44 7.06
N ASP A 84 11.87 -9.19 6.78
CA ASP A 84 12.59 -9.97 7.79
C ASP A 84 13.08 -9.08 8.94
N TYR A 85 12.70 -9.44 10.15
CA TYR A 85 12.98 -8.73 11.41
C TYR A 85 14.50 -8.59 11.70
N HIS A 86 15.36 -9.26 10.95
CA HIS A 86 16.78 -9.44 11.24
C HIS A 86 17.66 -8.19 11.09
N ARG A 87 17.12 -7.04 10.65
CA ARG A 87 17.89 -5.78 10.51
C ARG A 87 17.80 -4.80 11.71
N GLY A 88 17.42 -5.28 12.91
CA GLY A 88 17.73 -4.63 14.20
C GLY A 88 17.19 -3.21 14.49
N GLY A 89 16.45 -2.59 13.57
CA GLY A 89 15.89 -1.25 13.75
C GLY A 89 14.45 -1.23 14.30
N PRO A 90 13.97 -0.10 14.84
CA PRO A 90 12.58 0.08 15.27
C PRO A 90 11.56 0.17 14.10
N ALA A 91 12.03 0.16 12.85
CA ALA A 91 11.20 0.25 11.64
C ALA A 91 10.60 -1.10 11.16
N PHE A 92 10.87 -2.23 11.83
CA PHE A 92 10.80 -3.56 11.19
C PHE A 92 9.66 -4.50 11.65
N ASP A 93 8.48 -3.97 12.01
CA ASP A 93 7.30 -4.81 12.24
C ASP A 93 6.04 -4.20 11.60
N PHE A 94 6.10 -3.97 10.28
CA PHE A 94 4.97 -3.45 9.51
C PHE A 94 3.69 -4.28 9.72
N PRO A 95 3.69 -5.62 9.64
CA PRO A 95 2.47 -6.40 9.90
C PRO A 95 1.84 -6.10 11.26
N ARG A 96 2.61 -6.12 12.35
CA ARG A 96 2.04 -5.89 13.69
C ARG A 96 1.57 -4.46 13.90
N ARG A 97 2.28 -3.49 13.33
CA ARG A 97 1.99 -2.07 13.48
C ARG A 97 0.95 -1.56 12.50
N ARG A 98 0.83 -2.14 11.32
CA ARG A 98 0.05 -1.57 10.22
C ARG A 98 -1.03 -2.49 9.73
N LEU A 99 -0.97 -3.80 9.95
CA LEU A 99 -2.00 -4.73 9.49
C LEU A 99 -2.91 -5.16 10.63
N ILE A 100 -4.17 -5.45 10.28
CA ILE A 100 -5.11 -6.04 11.22
C ILE A 100 -4.84 -7.52 11.42
N ARG A 101 -4.90 -8.02 12.66
CA ARG A 101 -4.63 -9.44 12.95
C ARG A 101 -5.91 -10.26 13.03
N GLN A 102 -5.92 -11.45 12.45
CA GLN A 102 -6.92 -12.47 12.76
C GLN A 102 -6.72 -12.98 14.21
N VAL A 103 -7.76 -12.90 15.05
CA VAL A 103 -7.70 -13.32 16.46
C VAL A 103 -8.04 -14.79 16.61
N TYR A 104 -9.15 -15.21 16.01
CA TYR A 104 -9.66 -16.58 16.05
C TYR A 104 -9.65 -17.22 14.67
N PRO A 105 -9.64 -18.56 14.55
CA PRO A 105 -9.91 -19.20 13.26
C PRO A 105 -11.20 -18.65 12.62
N PRO A 106 -11.22 -18.38 11.31
CA PRO A 106 -12.44 -17.92 10.64
C PRO A 106 -13.53 -19.00 10.72
N LEU A 107 -14.79 -18.60 10.90
CA LEU A 107 -15.92 -19.53 10.82
C LEU A 107 -16.37 -19.67 9.39
N ARG A 108 -16.66 -20.91 9.00
CA ARG A 108 -17.30 -21.20 7.73
C ARG A 108 -18.77 -20.81 7.82
N VAL A 109 -19.26 -19.99 6.88
CA VAL A 109 -20.67 -19.60 6.80
C VAL A 109 -21.17 -19.87 5.38
N GLY A 110 -21.72 -21.06 5.15
CA GLY A 110 -22.10 -21.52 3.82
C GLY A 110 -20.92 -21.55 2.84
N SER A 111 -20.98 -20.74 1.78
CA SER A 111 -19.92 -20.59 0.77
C SER A 111 -18.81 -19.61 1.19
N THR A 112 -19.02 -18.80 2.23
CA THR A 112 -18.12 -17.71 2.62
C THR A 112 -17.52 -17.91 4.03
N TRP A 113 -16.88 -16.86 4.56
CA TRP A 113 -16.18 -16.86 5.84
C TRP A 113 -16.62 -15.70 6.72
N LEU A 114 -16.70 -15.97 8.03
CA LEU A 114 -16.78 -14.96 9.06
C LEU A 114 -15.42 -14.87 9.78
N MET A 115 -14.82 -13.68 9.76
CA MET A 115 -13.50 -13.41 10.30
C MET A 115 -13.58 -12.59 11.58
N PHE A 116 -12.69 -12.88 12.54
CA PHE A 116 -12.55 -12.16 13.81
C PHE A 116 -11.25 -11.35 13.77
N LEU A 117 -11.36 -10.06 13.46
CA LEU A 117 -10.23 -9.19 13.25
C LEU A 117 -10.00 -8.30 14.47
N ARG A 118 -8.75 -8.18 14.90
CA ARG A 118 -8.36 -7.44 16.11
C ARG A 118 -8.44 -5.92 15.91
N VAL A 119 -9.63 -5.32 15.91
CA VAL A 119 -9.81 -3.86 15.94
C VAL A 119 -10.11 -3.42 17.35
N ALA A 120 -9.07 -3.40 18.19
CA ALA A 120 -9.29 -3.01 19.56
C ALA A 120 -9.29 -1.49 19.67
N LEU A 121 -8.14 -0.87 19.47
CA LEU A 121 -7.87 0.51 19.85
C LEU A 121 -6.64 0.98 19.05
N ASP A 122 -6.29 2.24 19.16
CA ASP A 122 -4.98 2.75 18.75
C ASP A 122 -3.82 1.97 19.41
N GLU A 123 -2.59 2.26 19.02
CA GLU A 123 -1.41 1.52 19.50
C GLU A 123 -1.28 1.52 21.03
N ARG A 124 -1.86 2.53 21.68
CA ARG A 124 -1.84 2.72 23.13
C ARG A 124 -2.98 2.02 23.85
N GLY A 125 -3.94 1.44 23.13
CA GLY A 125 -5.08 0.82 23.77
C GLY A 125 -6.04 1.83 24.39
N LEU A 126 -6.15 3.05 23.85
CA LEU A 126 -6.91 4.15 24.44
C LEU A 126 -8.09 4.59 23.59
N HIS A 127 -7.93 4.61 22.27
CA HIS A 127 -8.91 5.24 21.38
C HIS A 127 -9.51 4.26 20.37
N PRO A 128 -10.84 4.24 20.20
CA PRO A 128 -11.45 3.39 19.18
C PRO A 128 -11.02 3.82 17.78
N LEU A 129 -10.78 2.83 16.93
CA LEU A 129 -10.51 3.08 15.52
C LEU A 129 -11.81 3.18 14.72
N SER A 130 -11.81 4.04 13.71
CA SER A 130 -12.84 4.17 12.68
C SER A 130 -12.22 4.24 11.29
N PRO A 131 -12.98 3.87 10.24
CA PRO A 131 -12.49 4.02 8.87
C PRO A 131 -12.19 5.49 8.54
N LEU A 132 -11.14 5.74 7.77
CA LEU A 132 -10.77 7.07 7.29
C LEU A 132 -11.87 7.69 6.42
N SER A 133 -12.74 6.87 5.82
CA SER A 133 -13.94 7.36 5.11
C SER A 133 -14.96 8.04 6.03
N ALA A 134 -14.97 7.73 7.34
CA ALA A 134 -15.84 8.36 8.32
C ALA A 134 -15.27 9.68 8.86
N VAL A 135 -13.99 9.96 8.57
CA VAL A 135 -13.33 11.21 8.94
C VAL A 135 -13.73 12.30 7.93
N PRO A 136 -14.14 13.50 8.40
CA PRO A 136 -14.45 14.61 7.52
C PRO A 136 -13.29 14.94 6.57
N SER A 137 -13.62 15.32 5.33
CA SER A 137 -12.62 15.77 4.37
C SER A 137 -11.87 16.99 4.90
N GLY A 138 -10.55 17.02 4.71
CA GLY A 138 -9.68 18.08 5.20
C GLY A 138 -8.22 17.64 5.24
N GLU A 139 -7.34 18.55 5.68
CA GLU A 139 -5.90 18.30 5.70
C GLU A 139 -5.51 17.07 6.52
N GLY A 140 -6.18 16.81 7.65
CA GLY A 140 -5.91 15.65 8.48
C GLY A 140 -6.11 14.32 7.73
N LYS A 141 -7.18 14.21 6.94
CA LYS A 141 -7.46 13.04 6.09
C LYS A 141 -6.36 12.86 5.03
N ALA A 142 -5.94 13.95 4.39
CA ALA A 142 -4.85 13.93 3.41
C ALA A 142 -3.50 13.53 4.04
N ARG A 143 -3.18 14.04 5.23
CA ARG A 143 -1.94 13.71 5.97
C ARG A 143 -1.89 12.23 6.36
N VAL A 144 -2.99 11.66 6.85
CA VAL A 144 -3.11 10.22 7.12
C VAL A 144 -2.90 9.43 5.83
N ALA A 145 -3.62 9.75 4.75
CA ALA A 145 -3.50 9.04 3.49
C ALA A 145 -2.06 9.06 2.93
N ALA A 146 -1.39 10.20 3.00
CA ALA A 146 0.03 10.32 2.64
C ALA A 146 0.94 9.49 3.56
N ALA A 147 0.69 9.45 4.86
CA ALA A 147 1.45 8.61 5.80
C ALA A 147 1.25 7.11 5.54
N VAL A 148 0.05 6.68 5.17
CA VAL A 148 -0.23 5.30 4.75
C VAL A 148 0.57 4.94 3.51
N ILE A 149 0.56 5.79 2.46
CA ILE A 149 1.34 5.57 1.24
C ILE A 149 2.82 5.45 1.60
N ARG A 150 3.36 6.42 2.33
CA ARG A 150 4.77 6.40 2.74
C ARG A 150 5.14 5.12 3.49
N SER A 151 4.31 4.69 4.44
CA SER A 151 4.55 3.46 5.21
C SER A 151 4.49 2.20 4.34
N ILE A 152 3.58 2.11 3.36
CA ILE A 152 3.55 0.99 2.40
C ILE A 152 4.86 0.91 1.60
N PHE A 153 5.38 2.06 1.16
CA PHE A 153 6.61 2.09 0.38
C PHE A 153 7.85 1.86 1.27
N GLU A 154 8.06 2.67 2.30
CA GLU A 154 9.27 2.66 3.13
C GLU A 154 9.33 1.51 4.15
N GLU A 155 8.21 1.19 4.80
CA GLU A 155 8.18 0.18 5.88
C GLU A 155 7.79 -1.21 5.37
N TRP A 156 6.80 -1.33 4.46
CA TRP A 156 6.38 -2.64 3.95
C TRP A 156 7.27 -3.16 2.82
N ASN A 157 7.86 -2.26 2.02
CA ASN A 157 8.69 -2.59 0.87
C ASN A 157 10.13 -2.04 1.01
N PRO A 158 10.89 -2.43 2.06
CA PRO A 158 12.24 -1.95 2.27
C PRO A 158 13.26 -2.60 1.31
N ASP A 159 12.88 -3.64 0.58
CA ASP A 159 13.79 -4.40 -0.29
C ASP A 159 14.41 -3.51 -1.39
N GLU A 160 15.70 -3.72 -1.66
CA GLU A 160 16.53 -2.79 -2.45
C GLU A 160 16.21 -2.81 -3.95
N ARG A 161 15.53 -3.84 -4.48
CA ARG A 161 15.20 -3.93 -5.91
C ARG A 161 13.91 -4.70 -6.16
N ALA A 162 12.94 -4.00 -6.74
CA ALA A 162 11.74 -4.61 -7.30
C ALA A 162 11.47 -4.09 -8.72
N ASN A 163 12.56 -3.88 -9.47
CA ASN A 163 12.50 -3.36 -10.83
C ASN A 163 12.20 -4.52 -11.77
N HIS A 164 11.07 -4.44 -12.44
CA HIS A 164 10.67 -5.40 -13.46
C HIS A 164 10.35 -4.66 -14.75
N THR A 165 10.51 -5.32 -15.89
CA THR A 165 9.95 -4.83 -17.14
C THR A 165 8.64 -5.57 -17.41
N MET A 166 7.61 -4.84 -17.81
CA MET A 166 6.30 -5.41 -18.09
C MET A 166 5.69 -4.70 -19.30
N PRO A 167 5.20 -5.42 -20.33
CA PRO A 167 4.48 -4.77 -21.42
C PRO A 167 3.32 -3.91 -20.90
N ALA A 168 3.13 -2.71 -21.45
CA ALA A 168 2.12 -1.77 -20.95
C ALA A 168 0.70 -2.37 -20.94
N GLN A 169 0.37 -3.18 -21.95
CA GLN A 169 -0.89 -3.93 -21.99
C GLN A 169 -1.00 -4.96 -20.85
N ALA A 170 0.08 -5.69 -20.55
CA ALA A 170 0.11 -6.65 -19.46
C ALA A 170 -0.01 -5.96 -18.09
N PHE A 171 0.60 -4.78 -17.93
CA PHE A 171 0.40 -3.94 -16.74
C PHE A 171 -1.07 -3.60 -16.55
N LEU A 172 -1.74 -3.13 -17.61
CA LEU A 172 -3.16 -2.76 -17.55
C LEU A 172 -4.03 -3.97 -17.16
N GLU A 173 -3.79 -5.12 -17.78
CA GLU A 173 -4.51 -6.37 -17.49
C GLU A 173 -4.29 -6.85 -16.05
N GLU A 174 -3.04 -6.82 -15.57
CA GLU A 174 -2.68 -7.19 -14.19
C GLU A 174 -3.34 -6.24 -13.18
N ALA A 175 -3.32 -4.93 -13.44
CA ALA A 175 -3.94 -3.92 -12.57
C ALA A 175 -5.47 -4.07 -12.50
N LEU A 176 -6.12 -4.47 -13.60
CA LEU A 176 -7.56 -4.67 -13.67
C LEU A 176 -8.00 -6.04 -13.13
N GLY A 177 -7.13 -7.05 -13.23
CA GLY A 177 -7.43 -8.44 -12.89
C GLY A 177 -8.61 -8.99 -13.68
N HIS A 178 -9.56 -9.64 -13.00
CA HIS A 178 -10.78 -10.18 -13.64
C HIS A 178 -11.62 -9.12 -14.38
N ARG A 179 -11.44 -7.82 -14.11
CA ARG A 179 -12.14 -6.74 -14.81
C ARG A 179 -11.65 -6.54 -16.24
N ALA A 180 -10.50 -7.10 -16.62
CA ALA A 180 -10.03 -7.13 -18.00
C ALA A 180 -10.71 -8.23 -18.83
N ALA A 181 -11.54 -9.09 -18.23
CA ALA A 181 -12.22 -10.15 -18.98
C ALA A 181 -13.29 -9.58 -19.95
N PRO A 182 -13.47 -10.16 -21.15
CA PRO A 182 -14.43 -9.67 -22.15
C PRO A 182 -15.90 -9.66 -21.70
N ASP A 183 -16.26 -10.47 -20.70
CA ASP A 183 -17.59 -10.60 -20.11
C ASP A 183 -17.71 -9.86 -18.75
N SER A 184 -16.71 -9.08 -18.37
CA SER A 184 -16.69 -8.33 -17.12
C SER A 184 -17.71 -7.18 -17.10
N GLN A 185 -17.97 -6.64 -15.90
CA GLN A 185 -18.76 -5.42 -15.76
C GLN A 185 -18.12 -4.23 -16.49
N LEU A 186 -16.78 -4.15 -16.52
CA LEU A 186 -16.06 -3.11 -17.25
C LEU A 186 -16.34 -3.21 -18.75
N ALA A 187 -16.28 -4.41 -19.33
CA ALA A 187 -16.62 -4.62 -20.74
C ALA A 187 -18.05 -4.18 -21.07
N ARG A 188 -19.02 -4.53 -20.22
CA ARG A 188 -20.42 -4.11 -20.38
C ARG A 188 -20.58 -2.59 -20.31
N THR A 189 -20.05 -1.95 -19.27
CA THR A 189 -20.14 -0.49 -19.08
C THR A 189 -19.43 0.26 -20.20
N SER A 190 -18.23 -0.18 -20.62
CA SER A 190 -17.52 0.42 -21.75
C SER A 190 -18.29 0.26 -23.07
N THR A 191 -18.89 -0.90 -23.32
CA THR A 191 -19.74 -1.13 -24.51
C THR A 191 -21.00 -0.26 -24.49
N GLN A 192 -21.61 -0.06 -23.32
CA GLN A 192 -22.76 0.83 -23.16
C GLN A 192 -22.41 2.29 -23.52
N LEU A 193 -21.24 2.77 -23.09
CA LEU A 193 -20.83 4.15 -23.32
C LEU A 193 -20.26 4.40 -24.72
N LEU A 194 -19.56 3.42 -25.30
CA LEU A 194 -18.83 3.57 -26.56
C LEU A 194 -19.50 2.87 -27.75
N GLY A 195 -20.48 2.00 -27.52
CA GLY A 195 -21.05 1.14 -28.55
C GLY A 195 -19.98 0.25 -29.20
N SER A 196 -20.02 0.13 -30.53
CA SER A 196 -19.03 -0.62 -31.31
C SER A 196 -17.64 0.01 -31.28
N ALA A 197 -17.51 1.29 -30.93
CA ALA A 197 -16.21 1.98 -30.88
C ALA A 197 -15.30 1.42 -29.77
N VAL A 198 -15.83 0.65 -28.81
CA VAL A 198 -15.03 -0.07 -27.80
C VAL A 198 -13.98 -1.02 -28.42
N ARG A 199 -14.19 -1.46 -29.67
CA ARG A 199 -13.26 -2.32 -30.41
C ARG A 199 -12.20 -1.54 -31.19
N ASN A 200 -12.37 -0.23 -31.38
CA ASN A 200 -11.44 0.59 -32.13
C ASN A 200 -10.19 0.92 -31.30
N SER A 201 -9.05 1.18 -31.95
CA SER A 201 -7.82 1.63 -31.27
C SER A 201 -7.91 3.08 -30.75
N THR A 202 -8.82 3.88 -31.31
CA THR A 202 -9.14 5.24 -30.88
C THR A 202 -10.65 5.41 -30.70
N VAL A 203 -11.04 6.30 -29.78
CA VAL A 203 -12.43 6.59 -29.45
C VAL A 203 -12.68 8.10 -29.49
N GLN A 204 -13.84 8.48 -30.03
CA GLN A 204 -14.34 9.86 -29.98
C GLN A 204 -15.24 9.98 -28.75
N LEU A 205 -14.77 10.69 -27.72
CA LEU A 205 -15.55 10.89 -26.50
C LEU A 205 -16.46 12.12 -26.64
N PRO A 206 -17.70 12.08 -26.10
CA PRO A 206 -18.58 13.25 -26.08
C PRO A 206 -17.93 14.46 -25.42
N GLY A 207 -18.07 15.64 -26.04
CA GLY A 207 -17.52 16.90 -25.53
C GLY A 207 -16.01 17.08 -25.73
N TRP A 208 -15.30 16.11 -26.32
CA TRP A 208 -13.87 16.23 -26.58
C TRP A 208 -13.59 16.47 -28.07
N PRO A 209 -12.75 17.44 -28.46
CA PRO A 209 -12.60 17.83 -29.87
C PRO A 209 -11.79 16.83 -30.71
N THR A 210 -10.91 16.04 -30.07
CA THR A 210 -9.99 15.13 -30.77
C THR A 210 -10.24 13.67 -30.39
N PRO A 211 -10.07 12.72 -31.31
CA PRO A 211 -10.06 11.31 -30.93
C PRO A 211 -8.94 11.02 -29.92
N LEU A 212 -9.23 10.23 -28.89
CA LEU A 212 -8.25 9.75 -27.92
C LEU A 212 -7.97 8.27 -28.12
N PRO A 213 -6.81 7.75 -27.68
CA PRO A 213 -6.56 6.31 -27.64
C PRO A 213 -7.63 5.61 -26.81
N ASN A 214 -8.07 4.43 -27.26
CA ASN A 214 -9.04 3.63 -26.50
C ASN A 214 -8.39 3.14 -25.20
N PRO A 215 -8.85 3.58 -24.02
CA PRO A 215 -8.19 3.21 -22.78
C PRO A 215 -8.48 1.77 -22.34
N THR A 216 -9.45 1.10 -22.96
CA THR A 216 -9.91 -0.21 -22.51
C THR A 216 -9.04 -1.34 -23.04
N PRO A 217 -8.95 -2.48 -22.35
CA PRO A 217 -8.24 -3.66 -22.86
C PRO A 217 -9.00 -4.39 -23.97
N PHE A 218 -10.16 -3.90 -24.42
CA PHE A 218 -11.07 -4.63 -25.32
C PHE A 218 -10.96 -4.26 -26.80
N ALA A 219 -10.07 -3.32 -27.14
CA ALA A 219 -9.80 -2.95 -28.52
C ALA A 219 -9.21 -4.13 -29.30
N ASP A 220 -9.60 -4.29 -30.57
CA ASP A 220 -9.05 -5.34 -31.44
C ASP A 220 -7.54 -5.14 -31.68
N ARG A 221 -7.09 -3.89 -31.59
CA ARG A 221 -5.69 -3.48 -31.61
C ARG A 221 -5.43 -2.54 -30.43
N PRO A 222 -5.08 -3.08 -29.25
CA PRO A 222 -4.89 -2.27 -28.05
C PRO A 222 -3.79 -1.22 -28.27
N PRO A 223 -4.03 0.06 -27.95
CA PRO A 223 -3.06 1.14 -28.17
C PRO A 223 -1.75 0.95 -27.39
N LEU A 224 -1.77 0.13 -26.35
CA LEU A 224 -0.60 -0.17 -25.51
C LEU A 224 0.24 -1.35 -26.01
N ALA A 225 -0.23 -2.13 -26.98
CA ALA A 225 0.40 -3.40 -27.36
C ALA A 225 1.76 -3.26 -28.07
N ARG A 226 2.08 -2.07 -28.61
CA ARG A 226 3.30 -1.79 -29.40
C ARG A 226 4.21 -0.74 -28.77
N LEU A 227 4.11 -0.58 -27.46
CA LEU A 227 4.92 0.39 -26.71
C LEU A 227 5.97 -0.35 -25.91
N ARG A 228 7.14 0.27 -25.75
CA ARG A 228 8.24 -0.29 -24.96
C ARG A 228 7.76 -0.57 -23.53
N PRO A 229 8.08 -1.75 -22.96
CA PRO A 229 7.80 -2.05 -21.57
C PRO A 229 8.40 -0.99 -20.63
N PRO A 230 7.61 -0.33 -19.76
CA PRO A 230 8.18 0.48 -18.70
C PRO A 230 8.91 -0.37 -17.66
N THR A 231 9.80 0.27 -16.91
CA THR A 231 10.24 -0.22 -15.61
C THR A 231 9.06 -0.10 -14.63
N VAL A 232 8.80 -1.17 -13.89
CA VAL A 232 7.65 -1.29 -12.98
C VAL A 232 8.16 -1.66 -11.60
N ALA A 233 7.71 -0.91 -10.61
CA ALA A 233 7.92 -1.20 -9.20
C ALA A 233 6.90 -2.25 -8.74
N LEU A 234 7.37 -3.47 -8.46
CA LEU A 234 6.57 -4.51 -7.81
C LEU A 234 6.81 -4.57 -6.30
N GLY A 235 5.89 -5.15 -5.55
CA GLY A 235 6.08 -5.38 -4.13
C GLY A 235 4.80 -5.72 -3.42
N ARG A 236 4.84 -5.70 -2.10
CA ARG A 236 3.71 -5.97 -1.23
C ARG A 236 2.71 -4.84 -1.38
N ALA A 237 1.56 -5.16 -1.94
CA ALA A 237 0.53 -4.20 -2.24
C ALA A 237 -0.82 -4.70 -1.70
N HIS A 238 -1.60 -3.77 -1.16
CA HIS A 238 -2.93 -4.02 -0.64
C HIS A 238 -3.94 -4.30 -1.76
N TYR A 239 -3.79 -3.64 -2.91
CA TYR A 239 -4.57 -3.87 -4.13
C TYR A 239 -6.08 -3.52 -4.05
N ASP A 240 -6.50 -2.92 -2.94
CA ASP A 240 -7.81 -2.28 -2.76
C ASP A 240 -7.71 -1.18 -1.69
N LEU A 241 -6.61 -0.41 -1.73
CA LEU A 241 -6.36 0.62 -0.74
C LEU A 241 -7.33 1.79 -0.95
N HIS A 242 -8.25 1.99 -0.01
CA HIS A 242 -9.21 3.09 -0.02
C HIS A 242 -9.51 3.57 1.41
N PRO A 243 -10.12 4.74 1.63
CA PRO A 243 -10.35 5.28 2.96
C PRO A 243 -11.15 4.36 3.89
N GLY A 244 -12.06 3.54 3.34
CA GLY A 244 -12.77 2.51 4.10
C GLY A 244 -11.90 1.39 4.68
N ASN A 245 -10.72 1.14 4.11
CA ASN A 245 -9.78 0.08 4.54
C ASN A 245 -8.64 0.61 5.42
N ILE A 246 -8.67 1.90 5.76
CA ILE A 246 -7.69 2.56 6.62
C ILE A 246 -8.39 2.90 7.93
N MET A 247 -8.02 2.23 9.01
CA MET A 247 -8.57 2.45 10.34
C MET A 247 -7.69 3.43 11.11
N VAL A 248 -8.27 4.50 11.65
CA VAL A 248 -7.58 5.56 12.42
C VAL A 248 -8.30 5.86 13.73
N ALA A 249 -7.56 6.36 14.72
CA ALA A 249 -8.16 6.85 15.96
C ALA A 249 -8.95 8.14 15.71
N GLU A 250 -10.20 8.23 16.17
CA GLU A 250 -11.04 9.42 15.96
C GLU A 250 -10.65 10.62 16.84
N LYS A 251 -10.05 10.38 18.00
CA LYS A 251 -9.79 11.39 19.04
C LYS A 251 -8.45 11.14 19.74
N PRO A 252 -7.81 12.19 20.29
CA PRO A 252 -8.20 13.60 20.25
C PRO A 252 -7.85 14.33 18.94
N GLU A 253 -6.90 13.84 18.16
CA GLU A 253 -6.51 14.37 16.84
C GLU A 253 -6.05 13.19 15.96
N LEU A 254 -6.22 13.30 14.63
CA LEU A 254 -5.68 12.31 13.71
C LEU A 254 -4.16 12.32 13.80
N VAL A 255 -3.59 11.20 14.22
CA VAL A 255 -2.15 10.97 14.18
C VAL A 255 -1.85 10.25 12.86
N PRO A 256 -1.18 10.90 11.87
CA PRO A 256 -0.97 10.32 10.54
C PRO A 256 -0.33 8.93 10.56
N ASP A 257 0.60 8.71 11.49
CA ASP A 257 1.32 7.45 11.66
C ASP A 257 0.61 6.46 12.61
N SER A 258 -0.65 6.69 13.00
CA SER A 258 -1.42 5.76 13.84
C SER A 258 -2.62 5.22 13.07
N PHE A 259 -2.34 4.25 12.21
CA PHE A 259 -3.36 3.60 11.39
C PHE A 259 -3.22 2.09 11.39
N ARG A 260 -4.28 1.40 10.95
CA ARG A 260 -4.29 -0.04 10.62
C ARG A 260 -5.00 -0.26 9.28
N LEU A 261 -4.44 -1.12 8.45
CA LEU A 261 -5.02 -1.60 7.20
C LEU A 261 -5.87 -2.84 7.48
N ILE A 262 -7.08 -2.84 6.95
CA ILE A 262 -8.03 -3.95 7.01
C ILE A 262 -8.37 -4.41 5.58
N ASP A 263 -9.06 -5.54 5.44
CA ASP A 263 -9.50 -6.07 4.14
C ASP A 263 -8.35 -6.34 3.15
N LEU A 264 -7.51 -7.31 3.50
CA LEU A 264 -6.39 -7.74 2.67
C LEU A 264 -6.80 -8.82 1.65
N SER A 265 -8.08 -8.88 1.27
CA SER A 265 -8.62 -9.88 0.34
C SER A 265 -8.03 -9.83 -1.08
N ARG A 266 -7.36 -8.73 -1.43
CA ARG A 266 -6.70 -8.52 -2.71
C ARG A 266 -5.18 -8.44 -2.59
N PHE A 267 -4.62 -8.67 -1.40
CA PHE A 267 -3.20 -8.59 -1.15
C PHE A 267 -2.39 -9.42 -2.16
N THR A 268 -1.27 -8.85 -2.60
CA THR A 268 -0.26 -9.56 -3.38
C THR A 268 1.13 -9.13 -2.94
N GLU A 269 2.03 -10.10 -2.82
CA GLU A 269 3.44 -9.87 -2.48
C GLU A 269 4.23 -9.25 -3.64
N LYS A 270 3.75 -9.43 -4.89
CA LYS A 270 4.39 -8.93 -6.11
C LYS A 270 3.42 -8.08 -6.93
N GLY A 271 2.71 -7.19 -6.25
CA GLY A 271 1.79 -6.26 -6.84
C GLY A 271 2.44 -4.99 -7.39
N LEU A 272 1.78 -4.38 -8.37
CA LEU A 272 2.03 -3.05 -8.90
C LEU A 272 1.90 -2.01 -7.78
N LEU A 273 3.02 -1.52 -7.23
CA LEU A 273 3.02 -0.68 -6.04
C LEU A 273 2.25 0.64 -6.24
N LEU A 274 2.31 1.21 -7.44
CA LEU A 274 1.61 2.46 -7.77
C LEU A 274 0.09 2.33 -7.87
N ARG A 275 -0.45 1.11 -7.91
CA ARG A 275 -1.90 0.90 -7.93
C ARG A 275 -2.56 1.44 -6.67
N ASP A 276 -1.98 1.17 -5.50
CA ASP A 276 -2.52 1.59 -4.20
C ASP A 276 -2.60 3.12 -4.01
N PRO A 277 -1.51 3.91 -4.17
CA PRO A 277 -1.58 5.36 -3.99
C PRO A 277 -2.52 6.01 -5.01
N VAL A 278 -2.54 5.54 -6.26
CA VAL A 278 -3.43 6.09 -7.29
C VAL A 278 -4.89 5.75 -7.00
N HIS A 279 -5.18 4.52 -6.60
CA HIS A 279 -6.53 4.12 -6.22
C HIS A 279 -7.04 4.91 -5.01
N LEU A 280 -6.20 5.07 -3.97
CA LEU A 280 -6.51 5.88 -2.79
C LEU A 280 -6.73 7.36 -3.15
N MET A 281 -5.89 7.92 -4.02
CA MET A 281 -6.04 9.29 -4.52
C MET A 281 -7.37 9.48 -5.25
N LEU A 282 -7.73 8.57 -6.17
CA LEU A 282 -9.01 8.64 -6.86
C LEU A 282 -10.20 8.47 -5.90
N CYS A 283 -10.09 7.63 -4.87
CA CYS A 283 -11.12 7.57 -3.82
C CYS A 283 -11.35 8.93 -3.16
N LEU A 284 -10.28 9.64 -2.79
CA LEU A 284 -10.39 10.96 -2.16
C LEU A 284 -10.91 12.03 -3.13
N VAL A 285 -10.50 11.99 -4.40
CA VAL A 285 -11.05 12.86 -5.45
C VAL A 285 -12.56 12.71 -5.58
N CYS A 286 -13.08 11.49 -5.44
CA CYS A 286 -14.51 11.24 -5.58
C CYS A 286 -15.36 11.93 -4.51
N ASP A 287 -14.80 12.23 -3.33
CA ASP A 287 -15.50 13.00 -2.29
C ASP A 287 -15.82 14.42 -2.77
N HIS A 288 -15.14 14.92 -3.79
CA HIS A 288 -15.30 16.28 -4.33
C HIS A 288 -15.99 16.29 -5.70
N LEU A 289 -15.95 15.20 -6.47
CA LEU A 289 -16.30 15.18 -7.90
C LEU A 289 -17.73 15.68 -8.18
N THR A 290 -18.70 15.34 -7.32
CA THR A 290 -20.11 15.72 -7.47
C THR A 290 -20.34 17.23 -7.33
N GLY A 291 -19.48 17.93 -6.58
CA GLY A 291 -19.55 19.39 -6.38
C GLY A 291 -18.78 20.21 -7.43
N LEU A 292 -18.02 19.57 -8.32
CA LEU A 292 -17.21 20.25 -9.33
C LEU A 292 -18.01 20.48 -10.63
N GLY A 293 -17.95 21.70 -11.17
CA GLY A 293 -18.40 22.01 -12.52
C GLY A 293 -17.47 21.41 -13.60
N GLU A 294 -17.91 21.42 -14.86
CA GLU A 294 -17.18 20.78 -15.97
C GLU A 294 -15.75 21.30 -16.14
N GLN A 295 -15.54 22.63 -16.06
CA GLN A 295 -14.21 23.24 -16.14
C GLN A 295 -13.28 22.76 -15.02
N ALA A 296 -13.78 22.75 -13.77
CA ALA A 296 -13.00 22.26 -12.63
C ALA A 296 -12.71 20.75 -12.72
N ARG A 297 -13.62 19.96 -13.29
CA ARG A 297 -13.41 18.53 -13.56
C ARG A 297 -12.36 18.30 -14.64
N ASP A 298 -12.33 19.13 -15.68
CA ASP A 298 -11.33 19.03 -16.75
C ASP A 298 -9.94 19.45 -16.26
N GLU A 299 -9.88 20.54 -15.49
CA GLU A 299 -8.65 20.98 -14.82
C GLU A 299 -8.14 19.93 -13.84
N LEU A 300 -9.03 19.33 -13.03
CA LEU A 300 -8.67 18.23 -12.13
C LEU A 300 -8.09 17.04 -12.88
N ALA A 301 -8.64 16.68 -14.05
CA ALA A 301 -8.08 15.63 -14.88
C ALA A 301 -6.68 16.01 -15.42
N THR A 302 -6.46 17.27 -15.80
CA THR A 302 -5.12 17.78 -16.17
C THR A 302 -4.14 17.68 -15.00
N LEU A 303 -4.56 18.12 -13.82
CA LEU A 303 -3.75 18.03 -12.59
C LEU A 303 -3.43 16.59 -12.26
N LEU A 304 -4.36 15.64 -12.43
CA LEU A 304 -4.15 14.20 -12.21
C LEU A 304 -3.10 13.59 -13.14
N LEU A 305 -2.92 14.12 -14.35
CA LEU A 305 -1.93 13.66 -15.31
C LEU A 305 -0.51 14.20 -15.02
N ASP A 306 -0.42 15.36 -14.37
CA ASP A 306 0.86 15.98 -13.96
C ASP A 306 1.42 15.31 -12.70
N SER A 307 2.17 14.22 -12.85
CA SER A 307 2.77 13.47 -11.73
C SER A 307 3.73 14.31 -10.87
N ASP A 308 4.32 15.35 -11.45
CA ASP A 308 5.46 16.07 -10.88
C ASP A 308 5.07 17.42 -10.28
N GLY A 309 3.85 17.88 -10.55
CA GLY A 309 3.36 19.17 -10.06
C GLY A 309 4.16 20.38 -10.58
N GLY A 310 5.00 20.18 -11.59
CA GLY A 310 5.94 21.19 -12.08
C GLY A 310 5.36 22.13 -13.15
N THR A 311 4.21 21.79 -13.75
CA THR A 311 3.80 22.44 -15.01
C THR A 311 2.61 23.38 -14.84
N THR A 312 1.75 23.13 -13.84
CA THR A 312 0.49 23.86 -13.71
C THR A 312 0.62 25.00 -12.71
N SER A 313 0.65 26.25 -13.19
CA SER A 313 0.60 27.43 -12.32
C SER A 313 -0.73 27.46 -11.56
N LEU A 314 -0.71 27.11 -10.27
CA LEU A 314 -1.89 26.99 -9.41
C LEU A 314 -2.56 28.32 -9.05
N THR A 315 -2.11 29.43 -9.64
CA THR A 315 -2.55 30.78 -9.28
C THR A 315 -3.99 31.10 -9.69
N GLU A 316 -4.58 30.33 -10.61
CA GLU A 316 -5.96 30.51 -11.12
C GLU A 316 -6.71 29.18 -11.22
N SER A 317 -6.57 28.31 -10.21
CA SER A 317 -7.22 26.98 -10.25
C SER A 317 -8.71 27.05 -9.91
N TYR A 318 -9.55 26.41 -10.73
CA TYR A 318 -10.95 26.11 -10.43
C TYR A 318 -11.10 24.97 -9.41
N VAL A 319 -9.99 24.30 -9.05
CA VAL A 319 -9.94 23.25 -8.04
C VAL A 319 -9.66 23.86 -6.66
N SER A 320 -10.46 23.47 -5.66
CA SER A 320 -10.28 23.97 -4.29
C SER A 320 -8.88 23.71 -3.74
N SER A 321 -8.33 24.64 -2.96
CA SER A 321 -7.02 24.52 -2.33
C SER A 321 -6.85 23.25 -1.48
N GLY A 322 -7.91 22.80 -0.80
CA GLY A 322 -7.90 21.56 -0.02
C GLY A 322 -7.72 20.30 -0.88
N LEU A 323 -8.33 20.26 -2.07
CA LEU A 323 -8.13 19.16 -3.01
C LEU A 323 -6.74 19.21 -3.64
N LEU A 324 -6.25 20.40 -4.00
CA LEU A 324 -4.86 20.58 -4.46
C LEU A 324 -3.85 20.10 -3.43
N PHE A 325 -4.00 20.51 -2.17
CA PHE A 325 -3.18 20.04 -1.06
C PHE A 325 -3.22 18.52 -0.93
N THR A 326 -4.40 17.91 -1.07
CA THR A 326 -4.56 16.45 -1.03
C THR A 326 -3.75 15.78 -2.15
N LEU A 327 -3.91 16.23 -3.40
CA LEU A 327 -3.17 15.66 -4.54
C LEU A 327 -1.65 15.78 -4.36
N GLN A 328 -1.17 16.96 -3.98
CA GLN A 328 0.25 17.22 -3.75
C GLN A 328 0.83 16.29 -2.68
N ARG A 329 0.15 16.18 -1.53
CA ARG A 329 0.59 15.33 -0.42
C ARG A 329 0.64 13.85 -0.77
N LEU A 330 -0.34 13.34 -1.52
CA LEU A 330 -0.38 11.94 -1.89
C LEU A 330 0.69 11.59 -2.93
N ARG A 331 0.98 12.49 -3.88
CA ARG A 331 2.08 12.31 -4.84
C ARG A 331 3.43 12.29 -4.16
N SER A 332 3.69 13.32 -3.34
CA SER A 332 4.97 13.48 -2.68
C SER A 332 5.26 12.39 -1.63
N ALA A 333 4.23 11.64 -1.20
CA ALA A 333 4.39 10.56 -0.23
C ALA A 333 5.27 9.41 -0.76
N THR A 334 5.40 9.27 -2.07
CA THR A 334 6.27 8.25 -2.71
C THR A 334 7.69 8.76 -2.95
N ASP A 335 7.94 10.07 -2.83
CA ASP A 335 9.21 10.69 -3.21
C ASP A 335 10.42 10.14 -2.47
N PRO A 336 10.42 10.00 -1.14
CA PRO A 336 11.63 9.52 -0.46
C PRO A 336 12.01 8.11 -0.91
N TRP A 337 11.04 7.20 -1.01
CA TRP A 337 11.28 5.83 -1.45
C TRP A 337 11.74 5.73 -2.91
N ARG A 338 11.10 6.49 -3.82
CA ARG A 338 11.44 6.43 -5.26
C ARG A 338 12.80 7.06 -5.53
N LEU A 339 13.15 8.15 -4.84
CA LEU A 339 14.44 8.83 -4.99
C LEU A 339 15.57 7.98 -4.40
N GLU A 340 15.37 7.33 -3.26
CA GLU A 340 16.35 6.41 -2.67
C GLU A 340 16.69 5.22 -3.58
N ARG A 341 15.73 4.79 -4.42
CA ARG A 341 15.86 3.63 -5.31
C ARG A 341 16.15 3.98 -6.76
N ASP A 342 16.58 5.22 -7.02
CA ASP A 342 16.89 5.73 -8.36
C ASP A 342 15.77 5.50 -9.38
N TYR A 343 14.50 5.52 -8.95
CA TYR A 343 13.36 5.63 -9.86
C TYR A 343 13.32 7.05 -10.40
N ALA A 344 14.18 7.30 -11.39
CA ALA A 344 14.24 8.54 -12.12
C ALA A 344 12.87 8.84 -12.72
N HIS A 345 12.58 10.13 -12.93
CA HIS A 345 11.34 10.58 -13.55
C HIS A 345 10.91 9.77 -14.81
N PRO A 346 11.80 9.47 -15.80
CA PRO A 346 11.42 8.69 -16.98
C PRO A 346 10.93 7.26 -16.68
N ASP A 347 11.31 6.67 -15.53
CA ASP A 347 10.85 5.34 -15.13
C ASP A 347 9.61 5.39 -14.23
N TRP A 348 9.39 6.49 -13.51
CA TRP A 348 8.25 6.63 -12.59
C TRP A 348 6.96 7.10 -13.26
N GLN A 349 7.07 8.11 -14.13
CA GLN A 349 5.90 8.70 -14.78
C GLN A 349 5.10 7.69 -15.62
N PRO A 350 5.73 6.79 -16.42
CA PRO A 350 4.98 5.85 -17.25
C PRO A 350 4.11 4.88 -16.44
N GLN A 351 4.64 4.30 -15.36
CA GLN A 351 3.88 3.41 -14.48
C GLN A 351 2.78 4.14 -13.68
N TYR A 352 2.99 5.41 -13.32
CA TYR A 352 1.94 6.24 -12.71
C TYR A 352 0.77 6.45 -13.68
N LEU A 353 1.04 6.78 -14.93
CA LEU A 353 0.00 6.98 -15.95
C LEU A 353 -0.77 5.69 -16.25
N LEU A 354 -0.10 4.54 -16.30
CA LEU A 354 -0.76 3.24 -16.45
C LEU A 354 -1.61 2.89 -15.21
N ALA A 355 -1.11 3.15 -14.00
CA ALA A 355 -1.89 2.97 -12.77
C ALA A 355 -3.12 3.89 -12.74
N LEU A 356 -2.99 5.14 -13.19
CA LEU A 356 -4.09 6.11 -13.32
C LEU A 356 -5.14 5.64 -14.33
N GLN A 357 -4.71 5.16 -15.49
CA GLN A 357 -5.59 4.56 -16.49
C GLN A 357 -6.36 3.37 -15.90
N ALA A 358 -5.67 2.40 -15.29
CA ALA A 358 -6.29 1.21 -14.72
C ALA A 358 -7.28 1.56 -13.60
N CYS A 359 -6.89 2.43 -12.66
CA CYS A 359 -7.76 2.84 -11.57
C CYS A 359 -8.96 3.63 -12.09
N ALA A 360 -8.79 4.55 -13.04
CA ALA A 360 -9.91 5.28 -13.63
C ALA A 360 -10.95 4.32 -14.27
N LEU A 361 -10.50 3.26 -14.95
CA LEU A 361 -11.39 2.21 -15.46
C LEU A 361 -12.06 1.39 -14.35
N MET A 362 -11.39 1.15 -13.22
CA MET A 362 -12.06 0.53 -12.06
C MET A 362 -13.18 1.42 -11.54
N PHE A 363 -12.94 2.73 -11.41
CA PHE A 363 -13.94 3.69 -10.95
C PHE A 363 -15.09 3.86 -11.93
N LEU A 364 -14.84 3.78 -13.24
CA LEU A 364 -15.89 3.77 -14.27
C LEU A 364 -17.01 2.78 -13.94
N THR A 365 -16.68 1.58 -13.44
CA THR A 365 -17.71 0.57 -13.08
C THR A 365 -18.37 0.78 -11.73
N ARG A 366 -17.79 1.61 -10.85
CA ARG A 366 -18.29 1.85 -9.48
C ARG A 366 -19.23 3.06 -9.40
N ARG A 367 -19.34 3.87 -10.46
CA ARG A 367 -20.17 5.07 -10.50
C ARG A 367 -21.56 4.75 -11.02
N ALA A 368 -22.57 5.31 -10.37
CA ALA A 368 -23.97 5.17 -10.79
C ALA A 368 -24.33 6.18 -11.89
N GLU A 369 -23.80 7.40 -11.81
CA GLU A 369 -24.14 8.49 -12.71
C GLU A 369 -23.32 8.44 -14.01
N ALA A 370 -24.01 8.55 -15.14
CA ALA A 370 -23.39 8.49 -16.47
C ALA A 370 -22.32 9.57 -16.70
N ASP A 371 -22.52 10.76 -16.13
CA ASP A 371 -21.54 11.87 -16.23
C ASP A 371 -20.24 11.56 -15.51
N GLU A 372 -20.29 10.94 -14.33
CA GLU A 372 -19.11 10.50 -13.60
C GLU A 372 -18.42 9.35 -14.35
N GLN A 373 -19.19 8.38 -14.83
CA GLN A 373 -18.67 7.30 -15.67
C GLN A 373 -17.91 7.84 -16.88
N LEU A 374 -18.52 8.79 -17.60
CA LEU A 374 -17.90 9.43 -18.75
C LEU A 374 -16.65 10.25 -18.37
N TRP A 375 -16.64 10.91 -17.21
CA TRP A 375 -15.44 11.60 -16.71
C TRP A 375 -14.30 10.62 -16.43
N PHE A 376 -14.55 9.49 -15.78
CA PHE A 376 -13.53 8.46 -15.56
C PHE A 376 -13.03 7.81 -16.86
N LEU A 377 -13.92 7.59 -17.83
CA LEU A 377 -13.53 7.11 -19.16
C LEU A 377 -12.62 8.14 -19.88
N ARG A 378 -12.96 9.43 -19.80
CA ARG A 378 -12.12 10.54 -20.30
C ARG A 378 -10.76 10.56 -19.62
N LEU A 379 -10.71 10.47 -18.28
CA LEU A 379 -9.47 10.44 -17.52
C LEU A 379 -8.59 9.25 -17.94
N ALA A 380 -9.17 8.06 -18.08
CA ALA A 380 -8.45 6.87 -18.53
C ALA A 380 -7.87 7.05 -19.95
N ALA A 381 -8.65 7.61 -20.88
CA ALA A 381 -8.22 7.87 -22.25
C ALA A 381 -7.08 8.92 -22.31
N ARG A 382 -7.18 9.98 -21.50
CA ARG A 382 -6.13 11.00 -21.39
C ARG A 382 -4.85 10.44 -20.75
N ALA A 383 -4.96 9.58 -19.75
CA ALA A 383 -3.81 8.88 -19.15
C ALA A 383 -3.12 7.95 -20.16
N CYS A 384 -3.91 7.20 -20.95
CA CYS A 384 -3.39 6.38 -22.05
C CYS A 384 -2.67 7.24 -23.11
N ALA A 385 -3.22 8.40 -23.47
CA ALA A 385 -2.60 9.33 -24.41
C ALA A 385 -1.30 9.94 -23.87
N ALA A 386 -1.29 10.36 -22.60
CA ALA A 386 -0.09 10.88 -21.94
C ALA A 386 1.01 9.81 -21.90
N PHE A 387 0.66 8.56 -21.56
CA PHE A 387 1.60 7.45 -21.59
C PHE A 387 2.18 7.23 -22.99
N GLN A 388 1.32 7.19 -24.02
CA GLN A 388 1.77 7.06 -25.41
C GLN A 388 2.72 8.18 -25.86
N SER A 389 2.56 9.39 -25.34
CA SER A 389 3.41 10.53 -25.72
C SER A 389 4.83 10.45 -25.16
N ILE A 390 5.03 9.73 -24.06
CA ILE A 390 6.33 9.54 -23.42
C ILE A 390 6.92 8.15 -23.63
N ALA A 391 6.09 7.18 -23.99
CA ALA A 391 6.53 5.82 -24.26
C ALA A 391 7.21 5.72 -25.62
N GLU A 392 8.39 5.11 -25.64
CA GLU A 392 9.06 4.77 -26.89
C GLU A 392 8.24 3.73 -27.66
N PRO A 393 7.96 3.95 -28.96
CA PRO A 393 7.40 2.90 -29.80
C PRO A 393 8.32 1.68 -29.77
N LEU A 394 7.76 0.49 -29.68
CA LEU A 394 8.52 -0.73 -29.94
C LEU A 394 8.94 -0.64 -31.41
N THR A 395 10.21 -0.31 -31.68
CA THR A 395 10.71 -0.42 -33.05
C THR A 395 10.56 -1.88 -33.42
N ASP A 396 9.68 -2.16 -34.38
CA ASP A 396 9.65 -3.45 -35.07
C ASP A 396 11.06 -3.64 -35.59
N HIS A 397 11.91 -4.35 -34.84
CA HIS A 397 13.16 -4.80 -35.37
C HIS A 397 12.74 -5.62 -36.59
N PRO A 398 13.10 -5.19 -37.83
CA PRO A 398 12.78 -5.97 -39.00
C PRO A 398 13.25 -7.38 -38.68
N PRO A 399 12.37 -8.40 -38.80
CA PRO A 399 12.68 -9.76 -38.38
C PRO A 399 14.08 -10.05 -38.89
N ALA A 400 15.02 -10.29 -37.96
CA ALA A 400 16.45 -10.25 -38.25
C ALA A 400 16.67 -10.90 -39.60
N GLN A 401 17.11 -10.11 -40.60
CA GLN A 401 17.26 -10.60 -41.97
C GLN A 401 17.96 -11.94 -41.86
N ALA A 402 17.27 -13.01 -42.28
CA ALA A 402 17.80 -14.35 -42.19
C ALA A 402 19.25 -14.29 -42.72
N PRO A 403 20.24 -14.75 -41.95
CA PRO A 403 21.64 -14.59 -42.33
C PRO A 403 21.79 -15.05 -43.79
N PRO A 404 22.46 -14.25 -44.64
CA PRO A 404 22.57 -14.56 -46.07
C PRO A 404 23.10 -15.98 -46.21
N ASP A 405 22.40 -16.80 -47.02
CA ASP A 405 22.62 -18.24 -47.25
C ASP A 405 24.11 -18.61 -47.42
N GLY A 406 24.82 -18.68 -46.30
CA GLY A 406 26.20 -19.06 -46.21
C GLY A 406 26.21 -20.55 -45.98
N GLN A 407 26.32 -21.31 -47.09
CA GLN A 407 26.69 -22.73 -47.18
C GLN A 407 26.71 -23.45 -45.82
N THR A 408 25.52 -23.77 -45.31
CA THR A 408 25.39 -24.72 -44.22
C THR A 408 25.74 -26.07 -44.81
N THR A 409 26.96 -26.55 -44.52
CA THR A 409 27.30 -27.96 -44.59
C THR A 409 26.15 -28.74 -43.97
N ALA A 410 25.48 -29.56 -44.78
CA ALA A 410 24.33 -30.35 -44.38
C ALA A 410 24.71 -31.26 -43.19
N GLN A 411 24.50 -30.75 -42.00
CA GLN A 411 24.44 -31.54 -40.79
C GLN A 411 23.07 -32.24 -40.86
N PRO A 412 23.03 -33.59 -40.88
CA PRO A 412 21.77 -34.31 -40.98
C PRO A 412 20.87 -33.86 -39.83
N ALA A 413 19.71 -33.32 -40.19
CA ALA A 413 18.68 -32.94 -39.25
C ALA A 413 18.46 -34.12 -38.30
N ALA A 414 18.82 -33.94 -37.03
CA ALA A 414 18.30 -34.80 -35.99
C ALA A 414 16.77 -34.75 -36.11
N PRO A 415 16.08 -35.90 -36.07
CA PRO A 415 14.62 -35.90 -36.12
C PRO A 415 14.12 -34.91 -35.06
N ASP A 416 13.28 -33.96 -35.49
CA ASP A 416 12.57 -33.05 -34.60
C ASP A 416 11.92 -33.90 -33.50
N GLU A 417 12.55 -33.97 -32.33
CA GLU A 417 11.84 -34.32 -31.11
C GLU A 417 10.87 -33.17 -30.91
N ALA A 418 9.66 -33.32 -31.44
CA ALA A 418 8.55 -32.43 -31.19
C ALA A 418 8.44 -32.28 -29.67
N VAL A 419 8.99 -31.18 -29.15
CA VAL A 419 9.06 -30.94 -27.72
C VAL A 419 7.61 -30.84 -27.28
N ASN A 420 7.19 -31.81 -26.46
CA ASN A 420 5.86 -31.92 -25.88
C ASN A 420 5.65 -30.80 -24.86
N GLU A 421 5.60 -29.56 -25.34
CA GLU A 421 5.36 -28.40 -24.52
C GLU A 421 3.88 -28.27 -24.17
N LEU A 422 3.62 -27.88 -22.92
CA LEU A 422 2.29 -27.48 -22.53
C LEU A 422 1.85 -26.28 -23.39
N PRO A 423 0.60 -26.27 -23.90
CA PRO A 423 -0.01 -25.08 -24.49
C PRO A 423 0.20 -23.84 -23.61
N SER A 424 0.54 -22.70 -24.21
CA SER A 424 0.91 -21.47 -23.50
C SER A 424 -0.15 -21.01 -22.49
N ALA A 425 -1.43 -21.14 -22.85
CA ALA A 425 -2.56 -20.81 -21.98
C ALA A 425 -2.59 -21.68 -20.70
N LEU A 426 -2.34 -22.99 -20.83
CA LEU A 426 -2.25 -23.89 -19.67
C LEU A 426 -1.03 -23.58 -18.80
N ARG A 427 0.12 -23.28 -19.42
CA ARG A 427 1.36 -22.93 -18.71
C ARG A 427 1.17 -21.67 -17.87
N ALA A 428 0.56 -20.64 -18.45
CA ALA A 428 0.25 -19.39 -17.76
C ALA A 428 -0.72 -19.62 -16.59
N GLU A 429 -1.79 -20.40 -16.80
CA GLU A 429 -2.75 -20.70 -15.74
C GLU A 429 -2.15 -21.57 -14.62
N LEU A 430 -1.33 -22.57 -14.95
CA LEU A 430 -0.59 -23.35 -13.95
C LEU A 430 0.37 -22.46 -13.16
N ALA A 431 1.13 -21.59 -13.83
CA ALA A 431 2.05 -20.65 -13.19
C ALA A 431 1.32 -19.73 -12.20
N ARG A 432 0.13 -19.23 -12.56
CA ARG A 432 -0.75 -18.43 -11.70
C ARG A 432 -1.15 -19.18 -10.41
N HIS A 433 -1.40 -20.48 -10.49
CA HIS A 433 -1.83 -21.29 -9.34
C HIS A 433 -0.68 -22.00 -8.61
N ARG A 434 0.52 -22.08 -9.20
CA ARG A 434 1.64 -22.93 -8.72
C ARG A 434 2.02 -22.67 -7.27
N ARG A 435 2.28 -21.41 -6.89
CA ARG A 435 2.64 -21.06 -5.49
C ARG A 435 1.55 -21.50 -4.50
N ARG A 436 0.28 -21.30 -4.87
CA ARG A 436 -0.85 -21.64 -4.01
C ARG A 436 -1.03 -23.14 -3.86
N LEU A 437 -0.90 -23.89 -4.96
CA LEU A 437 -0.92 -25.34 -4.94
C LEU A 437 0.27 -25.91 -4.15
N GLN A 438 1.46 -25.30 -4.22
CA GLN A 438 2.62 -25.64 -3.38
C GLN A 438 2.33 -25.41 -1.90
N HIS A 439 1.71 -24.29 -1.54
CA HIS A 439 1.31 -24.02 -0.15
C HIS A 439 0.26 -25.01 0.35
N LEU A 440 -0.77 -25.29 -0.44
CA LEU A 440 -1.81 -26.28 -0.12
C LEU A 440 -1.24 -27.69 -0.01
N ARG A 441 -0.23 -28.04 -0.82
CA ARG A 441 0.53 -29.30 -0.68
C ARG A 441 1.15 -29.41 0.71
N THR A 442 1.85 -28.37 1.17
CA THR A 442 2.48 -28.36 2.50
C THR A 442 1.44 -28.46 3.62
N ARG A 443 0.32 -27.73 3.54
CA ARG A 443 -0.75 -27.81 4.56
C ARG A 443 -1.44 -29.16 4.58
N CYS A 444 -1.79 -29.72 3.41
CA CYS A 444 -2.44 -31.02 3.34
C CYS A 444 -1.49 -32.16 3.75
N ALA A 445 -0.17 -31.97 3.68
CA ALA A 445 0.80 -32.94 4.16
C ALA A 445 0.89 -33.00 5.69
N ASP A 446 0.49 -31.93 6.39
CA ASP A 446 0.65 -31.81 7.83
C ASP A 446 -0.69 -32.10 8.56
N PRO A 447 -0.76 -33.18 9.39
CA PRO A 447 -1.96 -33.54 10.13
C PRO A 447 -2.52 -32.43 11.03
N ARG A 448 -1.70 -31.44 11.43
CA ARG A 448 -2.15 -30.32 12.28
C ARG A 448 -3.21 -29.45 11.60
N PHE A 449 -3.32 -29.51 10.28
CA PHE A 449 -4.33 -28.77 9.51
C PHE A 449 -5.59 -29.58 9.19
N ASP A 450 -5.82 -30.71 9.87
CA ASP A 450 -6.96 -31.57 9.61
C ASP A 450 -8.32 -30.88 9.79
N ASN A 451 -8.41 -29.95 10.75
CA ASN A 451 -9.61 -29.12 10.94
C ASN A 451 -9.91 -28.18 9.77
N MET A 452 -8.95 -27.97 8.86
CA MET A 452 -9.08 -27.16 7.65
C MET A 452 -8.95 -27.99 6.37
N LEU A 453 -8.87 -29.31 6.48
CA LEU A 453 -8.58 -30.18 5.35
C LEU A 453 -9.66 -30.10 4.27
N ALA A 454 -10.93 -30.09 4.67
CA ALA A 454 -12.05 -29.98 3.73
C ALA A 454 -11.99 -28.70 2.88
N ASP A 455 -11.65 -27.57 3.50
CA ASP A 455 -11.50 -26.30 2.78
C ASP A 455 -10.26 -26.26 1.89
N ASN A 456 -9.13 -26.77 2.39
CA ASN A 456 -7.91 -26.89 1.60
C ASN A 456 -8.14 -27.77 0.36
N LEU A 457 -8.79 -28.91 0.53
CA LEU A 457 -9.14 -29.83 -0.56
C LEU A 457 -10.09 -29.18 -1.56
N ARG A 458 -11.13 -28.48 -1.10
CA ARG A 458 -12.06 -27.77 -2.00
C ARG A 458 -11.36 -26.73 -2.87
N ILE A 459 -10.38 -26.00 -2.32
CA ILE A 459 -9.57 -25.05 -3.11
C ILE A 459 -8.75 -25.79 -4.16
N VAL A 460 -8.06 -26.87 -3.78
CA VAL A 460 -7.28 -27.68 -4.75
C VAL A 460 -8.18 -28.25 -5.84
N VAL A 461 -9.34 -28.82 -5.47
CA VAL A 461 -10.31 -29.40 -6.39
C VAL A 461 -10.80 -28.35 -7.39
N ASN A 462 -11.25 -27.18 -6.94
CA ASN A 462 -11.71 -26.12 -7.83
C ASN A 462 -10.63 -25.68 -8.84
N ARG A 463 -9.37 -25.52 -8.37
CA ARG A 463 -8.27 -25.09 -9.25
C ARG A 463 -7.86 -26.19 -10.23
N CYS A 464 -7.72 -27.43 -9.77
CA CYS A 464 -7.38 -28.56 -10.64
C CYS A 464 -8.49 -28.90 -11.63
N ALA A 465 -9.77 -28.73 -11.27
CA ALA A 465 -10.90 -28.91 -12.19
C ALA A 465 -10.89 -27.86 -13.32
N ARG A 466 -10.58 -26.60 -12.98
CA ARG A 466 -10.39 -25.53 -13.97
C ARG A 466 -9.23 -25.81 -14.92
N LEU A 467 -8.07 -26.24 -14.38
CA LEU A 467 -6.91 -26.65 -15.17
C LEU A 467 -7.21 -27.86 -16.07
N ALA A 468 -7.92 -28.87 -15.55
CA ALA A 468 -8.34 -30.04 -16.32
C ALA A 468 -9.28 -29.66 -17.47
N THR A 469 -10.22 -28.75 -17.22
CA THR A 469 -11.15 -28.24 -18.22
C THR A 469 -10.39 -27.50 -19.33
N LEU A 470 -9.49 -26.59 -18.98
CA LEU A 470 -8.64 -25.91 -19.97
C LEU A 470 -7.82 -26.90 -20.79
N ALA A 471 -7.32 -27.97 -20.17
CA ALA A 471 -6.51 -28.97 -20.85
C ALA A 471 -7.32 -29.83 -21.82
N GLN A 472 -8.59 -30.09 -21.50
CA GLN A 472 -9.51 -30.80 -22.38
C GLN A 472 -9.89 -29.97 -23.63
N HIS A 473 -9.91 -28.64 -23.51
CA HIS A 473 -10.27 -27.72 -24.60
C HIS A 473 -9.06 -27.19 -25.39
N SER A 474 -7.84 -27.42 -24.91
CA SER A 474 -6.64 -27.10 -25.67
C SER A 474 -6.50 -28.06 -26.86
N ASP A 475 -5.84 -27.63 -27.93
CA ASP A 475 -5.49 -28.51 -29.05
C ASP A 475 -4.89 -29.81 -28.49
N ARG A 476 -5.35 -30.97 -28.99
CA ARG A 476 -5.05 -32.31 -28.45
C ARG A 476 -3.57 -32.69 -28.63
N THR A 477 -2.67 -31.95 -28.01
CA THR A 477 -1.26 -32.29 -27.89
C THR A 477 -1.11 -33.36 -26.82
N ASP A 478 -0.13 -34.25 -26.98
CA ASP A 478 0.15 -35.29 -25.98
C ASP A 478 0.50 -34.67 -24.62
N ALA A 479 1.10 -33.47 -24.61
CA ALA A 479 1.35 -32.68 -23.41
C ALA A 479 0.06 -32.26 -22.69
N ALA A 480 -0.94 -31.74 -23.42
CA ALA A 480 -2.22 -31.35 -22.84
C ALA A 480 -2.99 -32.56 -22.30
N VAL A 481 -2.96 -33.69 -23.00
CA VAL A 481 -3.57 -34.97 -22.54
C VAL A 481 -2.89 -35.47 -21.27
N THR A 482 -1.55 -35.45 -21.23
CA THR A 482 -0.77 -35.84 -20.05
C THR A 482 -1.07 -34.93 -18.85
N PHE A 483 -1.14 -33.62 -19.08
CA PHE A 483 -1.45 -32.63 -18.04
C PHE A 483 -2.89 -32.78 -17.52
N HIS A 484 -3.86 -33.01 -18.40
CA HIS A 484 -5.23 -33.34 -18.02
C HIS A 484 -5.27 -34.57 -17.11
N HIS A 485 -4.56 -35.63 -17.49
CA HIS A 485 -4.49 -36.86 -16.69
C HIS A 485 -3.88 -36.63 -15.29
N GLN A 486 -2.87 -35.76 -15.17
CA GLN A 486 -2.31 -35.37 -13.88
C GLN A 486 -3.30 -34.59 -13.01
N CYS A 487 -4.03 -33.62 -13.61
CA CYS A 487 -5.10 -32.92 -12.89
C CYS A 487 -6.16 -33.90 -12.37
N THR A 488 -6.59 -34.86 -13.20
CA THR A 488 -7.55 -35.90 -12.82
C THR A 488 -7.04 -36.78 -11.67
N LYS A 489 -5.75 -37.14 -11.66
CA LYS A 489 -5.14 -37.86 -10.52
C LYS A 489 -5.21 -37.06 -9.21
N VAL A 490 -4.96 -35.75 -9.26
CA VAL A 490 -5.08 -34.88 -8.08
C VAL A 490 -6.53 -34.83 -7.59
N LEU A 491 -7.50 -34.70 -8.50
CA LEU A 491 -8.93 -34.68 -8.17
C LEU A 491 -9.39 -35.98 -7.50
N GLN A 492 -9.03 -37.14 -8.07
CA GLN A 492 -9.34 -38.45 -7.50
C GLN A 492 -8.70 -38.66 -6.12
N ALA A 493 -7.44 -38.23 -5.95
CA ALA A 493 -6.75 -38.34 -4.67
C ALA A 493 -7.35 -37.38 -3.61
N ALA A 494 -7.84 -36.21 -4.02
CA ALA A 494 -8.55 -35.28 -3.15
C ALA A 494 -9.88 -35.88 -2.64
N GLU A 495 -10.67 -36.48 -3.54
CA GLU A 495 -11.91 -37.20 -3.18
C GLU A 495 -11.65 -38.35 -2.21
N ALA A 496 -10.59 -39.15 -2.47
CA ALA A 496 -10.20 -40.24 -1.59
C ALA A 496 -9.77 -39.75 -0.20
N LEU A 497 -9.03 -38.63 -0.13
CA LEU A 497 -8.63 -38.02 1.14
C LEU A 497 -9.82 -37.46 1.91
N GLN A 498 -10.76 -36.78 1.24
CA GLN A 498 -11.99 -36.32 1.86
C GLN A 498 -12.79 -37.49 2.42
N ALA A 499 -13.01 -38.55 1.62
CA ALA A 499 -13.76 -39.73 2.04
C ALA A 499 -13.06 -40.50 3.19
N ALA A 500 -11.73 -40.47 3.27
CA ALA A 500 -11.00 -41.04 4.41
C ALA A 500 -11.12 -40.15 5.66
N HIS A 501 -11.12 -38.83 5.48
CA HIS A 501 -11.29 -37.87 6.56
C HIS A 501 -12.68 -38.00 7.22
N ASP A 502 -13.73 -38.08 6.40
CA ASP A 502 -15.13 -38.19 6.84
C ASP A 502 -15.43 -39.50 7.60
N ARG A 503 -14.63 -40.55 7.37
CA ARG A 503 -14.79 -41.86 8.02
C ARG A 503 -14.23 -41.96 9.45
N SER A 504 -13.77 -40.84 10.03
CA SER A 504 -13.33 -40.63 11.43
C SER A 504 -12.27 -41.59 12.01
N ASP A 505 -12.49 -42.90 12.00
CA ASP A 505 -11.85 -43.85 12.92
C ASP A 505 -10.63 -44.59 12.32
N ASP A 506 -10.42 -44.50 11.00
CA ASP A 506 -9.31 -45.18 10.32
C ASP A 506 -8.14 -44.22 10.02
N GLN A 507 -7.25 -44.06 11.00
CA GLN A 507 -6.07 -43.19 10.88
C GLN A 507 -5.06 -43.69 9.82
N ALA A 508 -5.02 -45.01 9.58
CA ALA A 508 -4.16 -45.58 8.55
C ALA A 508 -4.67 -45.19 7.16
N ALA A 509 -5.98 -45.31 6.91
CA ALA A 509 -6.60 -44.87 5.66
C ALA A 509 -6.40 -43.36 5.42
N LYS A 510 -6.57 -42.52 6.45
CA LYS A 510 -6.29 -41.07 6.36
C LYS A 510 -4.84 -40.79 5.95
N THR A 511 -3.89 -41.48 6.57
CA THR A 511 -2.46 -41.33 6.27
C THR A 511 -2.14 -41.75 4.83
N THR A 512 -2.64 -42.91 4.40
CA THR A 512 -2.45 -43.41 3.03
C THR A 512 -3.07 -42.49 1.97
N ALA A 513 -4.30 -42.01 2.20
CA ALA A 513 -4.96 -41.09 1.29
C ALA A 513 -4.24 -39.75 1.22
N ARG A 514 -3.70 -39.26 2.36
CA ARG A 514 -2.92 -38.03 2.44
C ARG A 514 -1.63 -38.13 1.64
N SER A 515 -0.85 -39.19 1.85
CA SER A 515 0.37 -39.43 1.08
C SER A 515 0.10 -39.53 -0.42
N SER A 516 -0.99 -40.19 -0.82
CA SER A 516 -1.41 -40.31 -2.21
C SER A 516 -1.77 -38.96 -2.83
N PHE A 517 -2.50 -38.12 -2.10
CA PHE A 517 -2.83 -36.76 -2.50
C PHE A 517 -1.59 -35.88 -2.67
N VAL A 518 -0.69 -35.88 -1.67
CA VAL A 518 0.56 -35.11 -1.74
C VAL A 518 1.42 -35.55 -2.91
N ALA A 519 1.52 -36.86 -3.16
CA ALA A 519 2.26 -37.40 -4.31
C ALA A 519 1.65 -36.98 -5.65
N ALA A 520 0.32 -37.05 -5.81
CA ALA A 520 -0.37 -36.60 -7.02
C ALA A 520 -0.14 -35.10 -7.28
N LEU A 521 -0.28 -34.27 -6.25
CA LEU A 521 -0.09 -32.83 -6.35
C LEU A 521 1.37 -32.46 -6.65
N THR A 522 2.32 -33.20 -6.09
CA THR A 522 3.75 -33.08 -6.42
C THR A 522 4.01 -33.43 -7.88
N GLY A 523 3.43 -34.52 -8.39
CA GLY A 523 3.56 -34.91 -9.80
C GLY A 523 3.01 -33.87 -10.78
N LEU A 524 1.94 -33.16 -10.41
CA LEU A 524 1.41 -32.03 -11.18
C LEU A 524 2.34 -30.81 -11.15
N LEU A 525 2.90 -30.47 -9.99
CA LEU A 525 3.69 -29.26 -9.79
C LEU A 525 5.12 -29.38 -10.33
N ASP A 526 5.70 -30.58 -10.22
CA ASP A 526 7.07 -30.91 -10.62
C ASP A 526 7.14 -31.43 -12.07
N SER A 527 6.00 -31.53 -12.75
CA SER A 527 5.99 -31.88 -14.18
C SER A 527 6.84 -30.89 -14.95
N PRO A 528 7.92 -31.36 -15.61
CA PRO A 528 9.01 -30.49 -15.98
C PRO A 528 8.57 -29.58 -17.13
N ASP A 529 8.69 -28.28 -16.90
CA ASP A 529 8.64 -27.24 -17.92
C ASP A 529 9.95 -27.33 -18.74
N ARG A 530 10.14 -28.43 -19.50
CA ARG A 530 11.44 -28.77 -20.14
C ARG A 530 11.89 -27.76 -21.21
N GLY A 531 11.12 -26.72 -21.51
CA GLY A 531 11.44 -25.72 -22.53
C GLY A 531 11.77 -24.32 -22.02
N ALA A 532 11.61 -24.02 -20.73
CA ALA A 532 11.70 -22.63 -20.24
C ALA A 532 12.64 -22.48 -19.03
N THR A 533 13.94 -22.62 -19.24
CA THR A 533 14.91 -21.86 -18.43
C THR A 533 14.88 -20.41 -18.90
N PRO A 534 14.50 -19.42 -18.07
CA PRO A 534 14.80 -18.04 -18.36
C PRO A 534 16.33 -17.95 -18.41
N THR A 535 16.87 -17.45 -19.52
CA THR A 535 18.32 -17.22 -19.66
C THR A 535 18.69 -15.98 -18.85
N GLU A 536 18.66 -16.08 -17.52
CA GLU A 536 19.32 -15.13 -16.63
C GLU A 536 20.78 -15.57 -16.48
N SER A 537 21.61 -15.15 -17.43
CA SER A 537 23.06 -15.15 -17.25
C SER A 537 23.43 -13.96 -16.36
N GLU A 538 23.42 -14.16 -15.03
CA GLU A 538 24.15 -13.28 -14.11
C GLU A 538 25.67 -13.47 -14.32
N PRO A 539 26.46 -12.37 -14.41
CA PRO A 539 27.91 -12.47 -14.45
C PRO A 539 28.44 -12.81 -13.04
N GLN A 540 29.05 -14.00 -12.89
CA GLN A 540 29.84 -14.32 -11.70
C GLN A 540 31.04 -13.37 -11.57
N PRO A 541 31.25 -12.70 -10.43
CA PRO A 541 32.49 -12.00 -10.17
C PRO A 541 33.59 -13.00 -9.84
N SER A 542 34.69 -12.93 -10.58
CA SER A 542 35.91 -13.69 -10.34
C SER A 542 36.50 -13.37 -8.96
N ILE A 543 36.44 -14.31 -8.03
CA ILE A 543 37.20 -14.25 -6.78
C ILE A 543 38.63 -14.74 -7.08
N ARG A 544 39.59 -13.83 -6.93
CA ARG A 544 41.02 -14.15 -6.93
C ARG A 544 41.41 -14.82 -5.61
N ASP A 545 42.19 -15.86 -5.75
CA ASP A 545 42.93 -16.53 -4.68
C ASP A 545 43.73 -15.58 -3.80
N SER A 546 43.69 -15.79 -2.49
CA SER A 546 44.79 -15.47 -1.58
C SER A 546 44.79 -16.45 -0.42
N ALA A 547 45.81 -17.31 -0.45
CA ALA A 547 46.16 -18.24 0.60
C ALA A 547 46.77 -17.49 1.80
N ALA A 548 46.42 -17.90 3.02
CA ALA A 548 47.36 -18.09 4.14
C ALA A 548 46.62 -18.51 5.43
N GLY A 549 47.19 -19.48 6.15
CA GLY A 549 47.16 -19.50 7.62
C GLY A 549 46.17 -20.44 8.29
N GLN A 550 46.50 -21.73 8.36
CA GLN A 550 45.97 -22.65 9.37
C GLN A 550 46.53 -22.29 10.75
N HIS A 551 45.67 -22.02 11.73
CA HIS A 551 45.98 -22.25 13.14
C HIS A 551 44.81 -22.97 13.82
N GLN A 552 45.07 -24.20 14.25
CA GLN A 552 44.24 -24.99 15.15
C GLN A 552 44.26 -24.38 16.55
N THR A 553 43.09 -24.21 17.15
CA THR A 553 42.94 -24.14 18.62
C THR A 553 41.80 -25.06 19.05
N GLN A 554 42.12 -25.89 20.05
CA GLN A 554 41.25 -26.87 20.70
C GLN A 554 40.17 -26.18 21.57
N PRO A 555 39.01 -26.80 21.81
CA PRO A 555 38.02 -26.31 22.76
C PRO A 555 38.30 -26.85 24.18
N THR A 556 38.47 -25.94 25.14
CA THR A 556 38.53 -26.26 26.57
C THR A 556 37.13 -26.28 27.17
N ALA A 557 36.84 -27.35 27.91
CA ALA A 557 35.63 -27.55 28.68
C ALA A 557 35.52 -26.56 29.85
N VAL A 558 34.31 -26.06 30.12
CA VAL A 558 33.97 -25.34 31.36
C VAL A 558 32.96 -26.16 32.15
N ALA A 559 33.34 -26.51 33.37
CA ALA A 559 32.51 -27.14 34.38
C ALA A 559 31.81 -26.06 35.26
N PRO A 560 30.72 -26.42 35.97
CA PRO A 560 29.83 -25.48 36.64
C PRO A 560 30.05 -25.41 38.17
N ALA A 561 29.60 -24.30 38.81
CA ALA A 561 29.18 -24.18 40.23
C ALA A 561 29.13 -22.69 40.66
N PRO A 562 28.52 -22.30 41.80
CA PRO A 562 27.35 -22.86 42.51
C PRO A 562 26.36 -21.76 43.00
N ALA A 563 25.39 -22.18 43.82
CA ALA A 563 24.29 -21.47 44.47
C ALA A 563 24.66 -20.70 45.76
N GLU A 564 23.63 -20.16 46.43
CA GLU A 564 23.52 -19.45 47.74
C GLU A 564 23.50 -17.91 47.62
N GLY A 565 22.70 -17.11 48.36
CA GLY A 565 21.82 -17.35 49.52
C GLY A 565 21.09 -16.05 49.94
N ASP A 566 20.27 -16.17 50.99
CA ASP A 566 19.18 -15.28 51.46
C ASP A 566 19.53 -13.91 52.13
N ASP A 567 18.47 -13.09 52.22
CA ASP A 567 17.98 -12.29 53.39
C ASP A 567 18.35 -10.78 53.58
N PRO A 568 17.61 -9.99 54.42
CA PRO A 568 16.97 -8.72 54.02
C PRO A 568 17.29 -7.55 54.99
N ARG A 569 16.49 -6.46 54.92
CA ARG A 569 16.34 -5.26 55.81
C ARG A 569 16.64 -3.96 55.05
N SER A 570 16.11 -2.77 55.35
CA SER A 570 14.92 -2.24 56.05
C SER A 570 15.06 -0.70 55.99
N LEU A 571 13.94 0.05 56.01
CA LEU A 571 13.81 1.46 56.45
C LEU A 571 14.45 2.52 55.49
N THR A 572 13.90 3.71 55.23
CA THR A 572 13.09 4.65 56.01
C THR A 572 12.56 5.77 55.08
N GLU A 573 11.39 6.36 55.38
CA GLU A 573 10.94 7.67 54.87
C GLU A 573 11.84 8.82 55.39
N PRO A 574 11.77 10.07 54.87
CA PRO A 574 10.75 11.00 55.37
C PRO A 574 10.24 12.13 54.42
N ALA A 575 9.02 12.56 54.73
CA ALA A 575 8.50 13.93 54.92
C ALA A 575 8.42 14.97 53.78
N ALA A 576 7.21 15.53 53.68
CA ALA A 576 6.79 16.73 52.96
C ALA A 576 6.81 17.99 53.85
N THR A 577 6.94 19.19 53.26
CA THR A 577 6.40 20.48 53.74
C THR A 577 6.50 21.58 52.63
N PRO A 578 5.88 22.79 52.75
CA PRO A 578 4.86 23.27 51.80
C PRO A 578 5.22 24.57 51.06
N VAL A 579 4.38 24.95 50.09
CA VAL A 579 4.45 26.21 49.32
C VAL A 579 3.52 27.24 49.95
N GLY A 580 4.02 28.47 50.11
CA GLY A 580 3.31 29.64 50.63
C GLY A 580 2.85 30.62 49.55
N ASP A 581 1.89 31.45 49.95
CA ASP A 581 1.20 32.53 49.22
C ASP A 581 2.03 33.81 48.99
N ALA A 582 1.68 34.56 47.92
CA ALA A 582 1.57 36.04 47.82
C ALA A 582 1.04 36.41 46.41
N LYS A 583 -0.12 37.08 46.23
CA LYS A 583 -0.35 38.56 46.19
C LYS A 583 0.45 39.28 45.07
N GLU A 584 -0.02 40.22 44.26
CA GLU A 584 -1.11 41.23 44.29
C GLU A 584 -1.25 41.82 42.85
N GLU A 585 -2.48 42.15 42.42
CA GLU A 585 -2.96 43.47 41.94
C GLU A 585 -2.90 43.81 40.43
N LEU A 586 -4.08 44.12 39.86
CA LEU A 586 -4.27 44.95 38.66
C LEU A 586 -5.55 45.81 38.82
N PRO A 587 -5.56 47.09 38.38
CA PRO A 587 -6.69 48.00 38.56
C PRO A 587 -7.59 48.15 37.31
N VAL A 588 -8.65 48.93 37.55
CA VAL A 588 -9.92 49.13 36.82
C VAL A 588 -9.91 50.36 35.88
N TYR A 589 -10.93 50.42 34.99
CA TYR A 589 -11.60 51.55 34.26
C TYR A 589 -11.41 51.49 32.73
N ALA A 590 -12.39 51.47 31.80
CA ALA A 590 -13.80 51.89 31.62
C ALA A 590 -13.97 53.11 30.69
N GLY A 591 -14.94 53.03 29.75
CA GLY A 591 -15.50 54.10 28.90
C GLY A 591 -15.02 54.09 27.43
N GLN A 592 -15.77 54.48 26.40
CA GLN A 592 -17.14 54.98 26.23
C GLN A 592 -17.44 55.13 24.71
N ASP A 593 -18.72 55.30 24.36
CA ASP A 593 -19.36 55.32 23.03
C ASP A 593 -18.89 56.36 21.99
N SER A 594 -19.22 56.15 20.69
CA SER A 594 -19.97 57.13 19.87
C SER A 594 -20.33 56.65 18.45
N ASP A 595 -21.56 56.99 18.05
CA ASP A 595 -22.25 56.86 16.76
C ASP A 595 -21.69 57.74 15.61
N ALA A 596 -21.91 57.33 14.35
CA ALA A 596 -22.58 58.13 13.30
C ALA A 596 -22.62 57.45 11.90
N SER A 597 -23.77 57.54 11.21
CA SER A 597 -24.04 57.19 9.79
C SER A 597 -24.07 58.48 8.90
N PRO A 598 -24.64 58.51 7.68
CA PRO A 598 -24.30 57.91 6.36
C PRO A 598 -24.26 58.96 5.19
N SER A 599 -23.83 58.58 3.97
CA SER A 599 -24.09 59.19 2.61
C SER A 599 -22.93 58.85 1.66
N GLU A 600 -22.98 58.86 0.32
CA GLU A 600 -23.97 58.82 -0.77
C GLU A 600 -23.19 58.38 -2.03
N ARG A 601 -23.89 57.72 -2.96
CA ARG A 601 -23.67 57.57 -4.43
C ARG A 601 -22.33 57.94 -5.08
N GLY A 602 -21.82 57.02 -5.92
CA GLY A 602 -20.97 57.31 -7.08
C GLY A 602 -20.55 56.04 -7.83
N GLU A 603 -20.98 55.89 -9.09
CA GLU A 603 -20.57 54.81 -10.03
C GLU A 603 -19.06 54.85 -10.35
N PRO A 604 -18.43 53.71 -10.73
CA PRO A 604 -16.99 53.55 -10.73
C PRO A 604 -16.31 54.10 -11.99
N SER A 605 -15.32 54.96 -11.79
CA SER A 605 -14.35 55.40 -12.78
C SER A 605 -13.19 54.40 -12.86
N ILE A 606 -12.98 53.84 -14.06
CA ILE A 606 -11.76 53.17 -14.46
C ILE A 606 -10.60 54.18 -14.38
N ALA A 607 -9.50 53.76 -13.76
CA ALA A 607 -8.23 54.48 -13.57
C ALA A 607 -8.10 55.29 -12.27
N GLN A 608 -7.93 54.57 -11.15
CA GLN A 608 -6.92 54.95 -10.17
C GLN A 608 -6.10 53.72 -9.78
N VAL A 609 -4.86 53.75 -10.27
CA VAL A 609 -3.73 52.96 -9.82
C VAL A 609 -3.55 53.22 -8.33
N LEU A 610 -4.02 52.29 -7.50
CA LEU A 610 -3.48 52.12 -6.16
C LEU A 610 -2.48 50.99 -6.25
N HIS A 611 -1.21 51.35 -6.07
CA HIS A 611 -0.16 50.43 -5.67
C HIS A 611 -0.66 49.63 -4.47
N PHE A 612 -1.17 48.42 -4.71
CA PHE A 612 -1.17 47.40 -3.67
C PHE A 612 0.29 46.98 -3.50
N PRO A 613 0.85 47.07 -2.28
CA PRO A 613 2.15 46.47 -2.05
C PRO A 613 1.97 44.98 -2.36
N VAL A 614 2.73 44.51 -3.33
CA VAL A 614 3.01 43.08 -3.48
C VAL A 614 3.62 42.67 -2.16
N THR A 615 2.84 42.10 -1.25
CA THR A 615 3.41 41.31 -0.17
C THR A 615 4.12 40.14 -0.85
N PRO A 616 5.45 39.98 -0.66
CA PRO A 616 6.11 38.78 -1.12
C PRO A 616 5.41 37.60 -0.45
N ARG A 617 4.85 36.70 -1.25
CA ARG A 617 4.27 35.45 -0.75
C ARG A 617 5.35 34.67 0.00
N THR A 618 4.99 34.16 1.18
CA THR A 618 5.63 33.08 1.95
C THR A 618 6.68 32.32 1.15
N SER A 619 7.95 32.64 1.41
CA SER A 619 9.03 31.85 0.80
C SER A 619 8.95 30.44 1.41
N GLY A 620 9.07 29.38 0.60
CA GLY A 620 9.13 28.01 1.14
C GLY A 620 10.19 27.84 2.24
N ALA A 621 11.19 28.73 2.28
CA ALA A 621 12.18 28.79 3.34
C ALA A 621 11.62 29.24 4.70
N ALA A 622 10.62 30.12 4.75
CA ALA A 622 9.98 30.53 6.02
C ALA A 622 9.24 29.35 6.67
N VAL A 623 8.51 28.56 5.87
CA VAL A 623 7.79 27.36 6.34
C VAL A 623 8.76 26.28 6.83
N GLU A 624 9.85 26.05 6.10
CA GLU A 624 10.89 25.10 6.52
C GLU A 624 11.63 25.59 7.78
N LEU A 625 11.91 26.89 7.89
CA LEU A 625 12.50 27.50 9.09
C LEU A 625 11.57 27.32 10.30
N ALA A 626 10.28 27.65 10.17
CA ALA A 626 9.29 27.44 11.22
C ALA A 626 9.17 25.95 11.61
N SER A 627 9.29 25.03 10.64
CA SER A 627 9.33 23.59 10.94
C SER A 627 10.58 23.18 11.71
N LEU A 628 11.74 23.75 11.39
CA LEU A 628 13.01 23.49 12.07
C LEU A 628 12.96 24.00 13.51
N LEU A 629 12.47 25.23 13.72
CA LEU A 629 12.31 25.84 15.05
C LEU A 629 11.38 25.03 15.95
N ARG A 630 10.21 24.62 15.43
CA ARG A 630 9.28 23.75 16.17
C ARG A 630 9.89 22.40 16.55
N ALA A 631 10.80 21.86 15.73
CA ALA A 631 11.48 20.62 16.07
C ALA A 631 12.50 20.81 17.19
N ILE A 632 13.20 21.96 17.22
CA ILE A 632 14.12 22.34 18.31
C ILE A 632 13.34 22.58 19.62
N ASP A 633 12.22 23.29 19.59
CA ASP A 633 11.42 23.59 20.78
C ASP A 633 10.81 22.34 21.43
N ARG A 634 10.52 21.32 20.63
CA ARG A 634 9.94 20.04 21.09
C ARG A 634 10.96 19.09 21.71
N LEU A 635 12.26 19.43 21.73
CA LEU A 635 13.27 18.59 22.36
C LEU A 635 13.02 18.52 23.89
N PRO A 636 12.82 17.31 24.45
CA PRO A 636 12.62 17.13 25.89
C PRO A 636 13.78 17.73 26.68
N ALA A 637 13.49 18.38 27.81
CA ALA A 637 14.52 18.99 28.65
C ALA A 637 15.48 17.95 29.29
N ASP A 638 15.04 16.70 29.36
CA ASP A 638 15.76 15.54 29.89
C ASP A 638 16.29 14.60 28.79
N ALA A 639 16.22 15.01 27.51
CA ALA A 639 16.72 14.19 26.41
C ALA A 639 18.23 13.93 26.59
N SER A 640 18.62 12.65 26.48
CA SER A 640 20.00 12.23 26.70
C SER A 640 20.39 11.02 25.85
N GLY A 641 21.70 10.78 25.77
CA GLY A 641 22.29 9.60 25.14
C GLY A 641 22.18 9.57 23.61
N PRO A 642 22.30 8.37 22.99
CA PRO A 642 22.36 8.19 21.53
C PRO A 642 21.15 8.76 20.77
N ARG A 643 19.99 8.84 21.44
CA ARG A 643 18.76 9.41 20.86
C ARG A 643 18.87 10.93 20.65
N LEU A 644 19.49 11.66 21.58
CA LEU A 644 19.72 13.09 21.43
C LEU A 644 20.74 13.37 20.32
N ALA A 645 21.81 12.58 20.25
CA ALA A 645 22.79 12.67 19.16
C ALA A 645 22.15 12.46 17.77
N PHE A 646 21.29 11.44 17.64
CA PHE A 646 20.54 11.19 16.41
C PHE A 646 19.59 12.35 16.04
N LEU A 647 18.85 12.88 17.02
CA LEU A 647 17.98 14.03 16.80
C LEU A 647 18.76 15.29 16.41
N GLY A 648 19.93 15.52 17.04
CA GLY A 648 20.86 16.58 16.67
C GLY A 648 21.31 16.45 15.22
N GLN A 649 21.79 15.27 14.80
CA GLN A 649 22.21 15.01 13.42
C GLN A 649 21.10 15.28 12.40
N ARG A 650 19.86 14.84 12.68
CA ARG A 650 18.70 15.11 11.81
C ARG A 650 18.38 16.61 11.71
N LEU A 651 18.55 17.37 12.79
CA LEU A 651 18.40 18.82 12.78
C LEU A 651 19.50 19.49 11.95
N CYS A 652 20.75 18.99 12.00
CA CYS A 652 21.84 19.46 11.13
C CYS A 652 21.52 19.25 9.66
N GLU A 653 21.09 18.05 9.28
CA GLU A 653 20.73 17.69 7.90
C GLU A 653 19.64 18.64 7.36
N ARG A 654 18.62 18.92 8.18
CA ARG A 654 17.55 19.86 7.82
C ARG A 654 18.04 21.30 7.72
N ALA A 655 18.89 21.75 8.65
CA ALA A 655 19.47 23.09 8.61
C ALA A 655 20.36 23.29 7.36
N ALA A 656 21.15 22.29 6.99
CA ALA A 656 21.98 22.29 5.78
C ALA A 656 21.11 22.28 4.50
N SER A 657 20.05 21.47 4.47
CA SER A 657 19.09 21.46 3.36
C SER A 657 18.41 22.83 3.19
N LEU A 658 18.03 23.48 4.29
CA LEU A 658 17.45 24.83 4.28
C LEU A 658 18.47 25.88 3.83
N ALA A 659 19.73 25.78 4.27
CA ALA A 659 20.79 26.68 3.82
C ALA A 659 21.02 26.59 2.31
N ASN A 660 20.96 25.37 1.75
CA ASN A 660 21.08 25.12 0.32
C ASN A 660 19.88 25.65 -0.47
N SER A 661 18.65 25.49 0.04
CA SER A 661 17.44 26.01 -0.63
C SER A 661 17.37 27.54 -0.63
N LEU A 662 18.07 28.19 0.31
CA LEU A 662 18.25 29.64 0.36
C LEU A 662 19.30 30.17 -0.64
N THR A 663 19.97 29.31 -1.41
CA THR A 663 20.97 29.73 -2.41
C THR A 663 20.28 30.49 -3.56
N GLY A 664 20.58 31.77 -3.70
CA GLY A 664 19.97 32.66 -4.71
C GLY A 664 19.02 33.73 -4.14
N LEU A 665 18.73 33.70 -2.84
CA LEU A 665 18.04 34.78 -2.13
C LEU A 665 19.05 35.68 -1.41
N ASP A 666 18.70 36.95 -1.16
CA ASP A 666 19.49 37.90 -0.35
C ASP A 666 19.38 37.57 1.16
N THR A 667 19.77 36.34 1.50
CA THR A 667 19.67 35.74 2.82
C THR A 667 21.04 35.23 3.29
N THR A 668 22.11 35.91 2.85
CA THR A 668 23.50 35.52 3.14
C THR A 668 23.76 35.39 4.64
N LEU A 669 23.16 36.28 5.44
CA LEU A 669 23.25 36.24 6.91
C LEU A 669 22.59 34.98 7.49
N LEU A 670 21.34 34.66 7.09
CA LEU A 670 20.65 33.44 7.52
C LEU A 670 21.37 32.17 7.07
N ARG A 671 21.95 32.16 5.86
CA ARG A 671 22.75 31.04 5.35
C ARG A 671 24.01 30.82 6.20
N ASN A 672 24.73 31.89 6.53
CA ASN A 672 25.90 31.81 7.40
C ASN A 672 25.52 31.32 8.81
N GLN A 673 24.36 31.72 9.32
CA GLN A 673 23.88 31.29 10.63
C GLN A 673 23.39 29.84 10.66
N LEU A 674 22.77 29.36 9.59
CA LEU A 674 22.45 27.94 9.41
C LEU A 674 23.72 27.10 9.28
N ALA A 675 24.75 27.61 8.58
CA ALA A 675 26.05 26.95 8.48
C ALA A 675 26.78 26.92 9.83
N GLU A 676 26.84 28.04 10.56
CA GLU A 676 27.42 28.12 11.92
C GLU A 676 26.68 27.19 12.90
N SER A 677 25.34 27.14 12.81
CA SER A 677 24.52 26.22 13.60
C SER A 677 24.81 24.77 13.23
N GLY A 678 24.93 24.45 11.94
CA GLY A 678 25.31 23.11 11.47
C GLY A 678 26.71 22.69 11.92
N GLU A 679 27.67 23.63 11.92
CA GLU A 679 29.04 23.40 12.39
C GLU A 679 29.07 23.16 13.90
N LEU A 680 28.41 24.01 14.70
CA LEU A 680 28.25 23.82 16.15
C LEU A 680 27.62 22.46 16.46
N MET A 681 26.62 22.04 15.69
CA MET A 681 25.97 20.75 15.89
C MET A 681 26.80 19.56 15.36
N SER A 682 27.72 19.77 14.41
CA SER A 682 28.64 18.73 13.94
C SER A 682 29.76 18.39 14.94
N GLN A 683 29.99 19.27 15.91
CA GLN A 683 30.95 19.08 17.00
C GLN A 683 30.44 18.14 18.11
N PHE A 684 29.19 17.68 18.02
CA PHE A 684 28.63 16.71 18.95
C PHE A 684 29.31 15.35 18.78
N ASP A 685 30.27 15.05 19.64
CA ASP A 685 30.76 13.68 19.81
C ASP A 685 30.01 12.95 20.93
N SER A 686 30.23 11.64 21.06
CA SER A 686 29.60 10.82 22.10
C SER A 686 30.00 11.21 23.53
N THR A 687 30.91 12.16 23.72
CA THR A 687 31.43 12.59 25.02
C THR A 687 30.86 13.93 25.49
N THR A 688 30.21 14.69 24.61
CA THR A 688 29.58 15.97 24.96
C THR A 688 28.38 15.75 25.89
N PRO A 689 28.31 16.42 27.06
CA PRO A 689 27.20 16.28 27.99
C PRO A 689 25.84 16.61 27.32
N PRO A 690 24.80 15.77 27.48
CA PRO A 690 23.50 16.00 26.84
C PRO A 690 22.85 17.36 27.15
N ALA A 691 23.04 17.87 28.37
CA ALA A 691 22.54 19.18 28.76
C ALA A 691 23.18 20.32 27.94
N GLU A 692 24.45 20.18 27.59
CA GLU A 692 25.20 21.14 26.77
C GLU A 692 24.72 21.10 25.31
N ILE A 693 24.51 19.90 24.75
CA ILE A 693 23.92 19.72 23.41
C ILE A 693 22.53 20.38 23.32
N LEU A 694 21.67 20.15 24.31
CA LEU A 694 20.33 20.77 24.35
C LEU A 694 20.39 22.29 24.46
N GLN A 695 21.32 22.82 25.26
CA GLN A 695 21.51 24.26 25.40
C GLN A 695 21.99 24.90 24.10
N LEU A 696 22.92 24.25 23.38
CA LEU A 696 23.41 24.71 22.08
C LEU A 696 22.31 24.69 21.00
N LEU A 697 21.52 23.61 20.92
CA LEU A 697 20.40 23.49 19.99
C LEU A 697 19.34 24.58 20.24
N ARG A 698 19.00 24.85 21.50
CA ARG A 698 18.06 25.92 21.88
C ARG A 698 18.61 27.31 21.55
N THR A 699 19.90 27.53 21.77
CA THR A 699 20.57 28.79 21.43
C THR A 699 20.55 29.02 19.92
N ALA A 700 20.84 27.99 19.12
CA ALA A 700 20.74 28.04 17.66
C ALA A 700 19.29 28.33 17.21
N GLY A 701 18.30 27.67 17.81
CA GLY A 701 16.88 27.93 17.55
C GLY A 701 16.47 29.38 17.84
N GLN A 702 16.91 29.94 18.97
CA GLN A 702 16.63 31.35 19.31
C GLN A 702 17.24 32.33 18.30
N ARG A 703 18.49 32.11 17.87
CA ARG A 703 19.14 32.93 16.84
C ARG A 703 18.37 32.86 15.52
N LEU A 704 18.08 31.64 15.06
CA LEU A 704 17.32 31.38 13.83
C LEU A 704 15.93 32.02 13.87
N ARG A 705 15.26 32.02 15.03
CA ARG A 705 13.97 32.70 15.23
C ARG A 705 14.10 34.22 15.08
N GLY A 706 15.13 34.82 15.67
CA GLY A 706 15.40 36.26 15.51
C GLY A 706 15.56 36.68 14.05
N TYR A 707 16.39 35.96 13.29
CA TYR A 707 16.55 36.20 11.85
C TYR A 707 15.29 35.90 11.04
N GLY A 708 14.57 34.86 11.44
CA GLY A 708 13.28 34.54 10.85
C GLY A 708 12.29 35.69 11.00
N HIS A 709 12.20 36.34 12.17
CA HIS A 709 11.34 37.50 12.34
C HIS A 709 11.80 38.74 11.57
N GLU A 710 13.10 38.94 11.41
CA GLU A 710 13.62 40.06 10.60
C GLU A 710 13.26 39.90 9.12
N LEU A 711 13.31 38.67 8.60
CA LEU A 711 13.05 38.37 7.18
C LEU A 711 11.57 38.07 6.88
N TRP A 712 10.87 37.46 7.84
CA TRP A 712 9.49 36.96 7.74
C TRP A 712 8.74 37.14 9.06
N PRO A 713 8.46 38.40 9.47
CA PRO A 713 7.91 38.72 10.80
C PRO A 713 6.61 37.99 11.13
N ASP A 714 5.78 37.69 10.13
CA ASP A 714 4.45 37.09 10.30
C ASP A 714 4.39 35.57 10.03
N GLU A 715 5.52 34.93 9.66
CA GLU A 715 5.50 33.54 9.13
C GLU A 715 6.31 32.53 9.96
N VAL A 716 7.13 33.00 10.90
CA VAL A 716 8.12 32.18 11.64
C VAL A 716 7.60 31.66 12.99
N ASP A 717 6.55 32.29 13.53
CA ASP A 717 5.77 31.79 14.66
C ASP A 717 4.76 30.72 14.21
#